data_AF-A0A7C7VM23-F1
#
_entry.id   AF-A0A7C7VM23-F1
#
_cell.length_a   1.000
_cell.length_b   1.000
_cell.length_c   1.000
_cell.angle_alpha   90.00
_cell.angle_beta   90.00
_cell.angle_gamma   90.00
#
_symmetry.space_group_name_H-M   'P 1'
#
loop_
_entity.id
_entity.type
_entity.pdbx_description
1 polymer ?
#
loop_
_entity_poly.entity_id
_entity_poly.type
_entity_poly.pdbx_seq_one_letter_code
_entity_poly.pdbx_strand_id
1 'polypeptide(L)'
;ESTVILEHGEYVTIKDLFERIASQNGIKILKEGYVAETNGLRVLSLDHKSFKVKPVVAQYIWKLKTNRVVEIKTKTGESITTTPEHPFFTVNSEGFISAKSANEIQPGDWILIPIKARTKPLNLNLIKSHILTILSSSNIFLVKLNKELSERIKEAVRRAGIKNVWRKIGSRLSYEGFIACVAKGQFRSRDLILLAKFSKLPLHQVYNSIERIAVRRQFKKAGQVSKWMSLPKSSEDFEKFIYVLGLLFANGDCDAYLNTKSKKLSETYSRILQEVFHIETHSFLQTCLRIQHKGGLTFKLFLHLVFGYPLRNKTENMKVPPILYVMPGNFVSEFVRGYMDGDGYVIENQRSVEICTKSKKMLRTLQDLLLKLGIRAIIEKKYAGGILRISNSEALKYSKKIGFSLKKKNDNLQKMLNKKVYSVKLLDIIPLSSSILKAIRLAIGISKSKVSVPYNGVYKNEQRVTKTSLKRILISFKEALNQIQRERETSILMLKEIASQPQTAATLSRNLNLPNQIVNEYLSWFNSDGIVKLNRSQVEITDLGESLLETWLNKSAALEYVRRWIEFWETFLDGDVSFTEVKEKKELMGERWVYDLTTSTHTFIANNLVVHNTTMTDSLLAEAGLLSPKIAGEARALDYLEEEQKRGITIKTANISLLHEIEGTPYLINLIDTPGHVDFTGKVKRA
;
A
#
# COMPACT_ATOMS: atom_id res chain seq x y z
N GLU A 1 14.96 -9.23 -3.50
CA GLU A 1 13.81 -9.97 -2.90
C GLU A 1 12.57 -9.10 -2.69
N SER A 2 12.68 -7.77 -2.81
CA SER A 2 11.52 -6.87 -2.72
C SER A 2 10.42 -7.26 -3.70
N THR A 3 9.16 -7.16 -3.25
CA THR A 3 7.95 -7.43 -4.02
C THR A 3 7.30 -6.13 -4.45
N VAL A 4 6.80 -6.12 -5.68
CA VAL A 4 5.98 -5.04 -6.24
C VAL A 4 4.56 -5.51 -6.44
N ILE A 5 3.63 -4.56 -6.43
CA ILE A 5 2.20 -4.82 -6.62
C ILE A 5 1.83 -4.44 -8.06
N LEU A 6 1.36 -5.41 -8.84
CA LEU A 6 0.88 -5.19 -10.20
C LEU A 6 -0.54 -4.61 -10.22
N GLU A 7 -1.00 -4.12 -11.37
CA GLU A 7 -2.34 -3.50 -11.52
C GLU A 7 -3.48 -4.35 -10.95
N HIS A 8 -3.46 -5.66 -11.15
CA HIS A 8 -4.51 -6.55 -10.67
C HIS A 8 -4.38 -6.92 -9.19
N GLY A 9 -3.31 -6.48 -8.52
CA GLY A 9 -3.01 -6.74 -7.12
C GLY A 9 -2.03 -7.88 -6.86
N GLU A 10 -1.57 -8.58 -7.91
CA GLU A 10 -0.54 -9.62 -7.80
C GLU A 10 0.75 -9.06 -7.18
N TYR A 11 1.28 -9.77 -6.17
CA TYR A 11 2.59 -9.50 -5.59
C TYR A 11 3.63 -10.37 -6.27
N VAL A 12 4.64 -9.75 -6.88
CA VAL A 12 5.72 -10.44 -7.59
C VAL A 12 7.05 -9.87 -7.12
N THR A 13 8.08 -10.71 -6.93
CA THR A 13 9.41 -10.16 -6.63
C THR A 13 9.93 -9.40 -7.85
N ILE A 14 10.60 -8.27 -7.67
CA ILE A 14 11.13 -7.49 -8.80
C ILE A 14 12.14 -8.32 -9.61
N LYS A 15 12.86 -9.24 -8.93
CA LYS A 15 13.75 -10.20 -9.58
C LYS A 15 12.99 -11.12 -10.54
N ASP A 16 11.96 -11.82 -10.06
CA ASP A 16 11.17 -12.75 -10.90
C ASP A 16 10.47 -11.99 -12.04
N LEU A 17 10.05 -10.76 -11.76
CA LEU A 17 9.46 -9.86 -12.74
C LEU A 17 10.47 -9.49 -13.83
N PHE A 18 11.72 -9.16 -13.47
CA PHE A 18 12.80 -8.90 -14.42
C PHE A 18 13.07 -10.14 -15.26
N GLU A 19 13.22 -11.31 -14.66
CA GLU A 19 13.49 -12.56 -15.39
C GLU A 19 12.36 -12.88 -16.38
N ARG A 20 11.09 -12.69 -15.97
CA ARG A 20 9.93 -12.85 -16.84
C ARG A 20 9.96 -11.90 -18.02
N ILE A 21 10.18 -10.61 -17.79
CA ILE A 21 10.21 -9.59 -18.85
C ILE A 21 11.41 -9.79 -19.79
N ALA A 22 12.59 -10.06 -19.23
CA ALA A 22 13.81 -10.37 -19.98
C ALA A 22 13.61 -11.56 -20.93
N SER A 23 12.91 -12.62 -20.48
CA SER A 23 12.63 -13.79 -21.32
C SER A 23 11.64 -13.52 -22.47
N GLN A 24 10.79 -12.50 -22.32
CA GLN A 24 9.72 -12.18 -23.28
C GLN A 24 10.16 -11.12 -24.29
N ASN A 25 10.87 -10.10 -23.84
CA ASN A 25 11.17 -8.89 -24.61
C ASN A 25 12.66 -8.74 -24.93
N GLY A 26 13.53 -9.61 -24.39
CA GLY A 26 14.98 -9.46 -24.48
C GLY A 26 15.56 -8.48 -23.45
N ILE A 27 16.88 -8.36 -23.44
CA ILE A 27 17.64 -7.48 -22.53
C ILE A 27 18.64 -6.65 -23.30
N LYS A 28 18.92 -5.46 -22.78
CA LYS A 28 20.03 -4.61 -23.21
C LYS A 28 21.10 -4.60 -22.12
N ILE A 29 22.34 -4.78 -22.53
CA ILE A 29 23.52 -4.85 -21.64
C ILE A 29 24.05 -3.45 -21.43
N LEU A 30 24.33 -3.10 -20.17
CA LEU A 30 24.95 -1.86 -19.73
C LEU A 30 26.31 -2.17 -19.10
N LYS A 31 27.14 -1.15 -18.88
CA LYS A 31 28.45 -1.30 -18.24
C LYS A 31 28.33 -1.90 -16.83
N GLU A 32 27.28 -1.52 -16.09
CA GLU A 32 27.07 -1.92 -14.68
C GLU A 32 25.75 -2.67 -14.45
N GLY A 33 25.12 -3.20 -15.50
CA GLY A 33 23.85 -3.91 -15.34
C GLY A 33 23.12 -4.28 -16.62
N TYR A 34 21.81 -4.49 -16.48
CA TYR A 34 20.90 -4.89 -17.55
C TYR A 34 19.60 -4.11 -17.46
N VAL A 35 19.00 -3.82 -18.61
CA VAL A 35 17.67 -3.20 -18.71
C VAL A 35 16.80 -3.96 -19.69
N ALA A 36 15.50 -4.03 -19.39
CA ALA A 36 14.50 -4.59 -20.30
C ALA A 36 13.29 -3.64 -20.41
N GLU A 37 12.75 -3.50 -21.62
CA GLU A 37 11.47 -2.82 -21.85
C GLU A 37 10.33 -3.71 -21.37
N THR A 38 9.35 -3.13 -20.68
CA THR A 38 8.28 -3.94 -20.08
C THR A 38 7.10 -4.19 -21.03
N ASN A 39 6.98 -3.43 -22.12
CA ASN A 39 5.87 -3.47 -23.08
C ASN A 39 4.48 -3.39 -22.42
N GLY A 40 4.27 -2.37 -21.57
CA GLY A 40 2.96 -2.06 -21.00
C GLY A 40 2.68 -2.72 -19.65
N LEU A 41 3.71 -3.18 -18.94
CA LEU A 41 3.56 -3.63 -17.55
C LEU A 41 3.02 -2.47 -16.69
N ARG A 42 1.99 -2.75 -15.88
CA ARG A 42 1.41 -1.76 -14.97
C ARG A 42 1.67 -2.12 -13.51
N VAL A 43 2.28 -1.20 -12.78
CA VAL A 43 2.62 -1.34 -11.35
C VAL A 43 1.93 -0.26 -10.53
N LEU A 44 1.72 -0.50 -9.23
CA LEU A 44 1.21 0.53 -8.34
C LEU A 44 2.29 1.59 -8.09
N SER A 45 1.87 2.85 -8.15
CA SER A 45 2.71 4.02 -7.95
C SER A 45 1.96 5.13 -7.21
N LEU A 46 2.71 5.98 -6.51
CA LEU A 46 2.19 7.17 -5.86
C LEU A 46 2.20 8.35 -6.84
N ASP A 47 1.04 8.97 -7.01
CA ASP A 47 0.95 10.29 -7.61
C ASP A 47 1.28 11.35 -6.55
N HIS A 48 2.41 12.06 -6.72
CA HIS A 48 2.90 13.04 -5.75
C HIS A 48 1.99 14.28 -5.62
N LYS A 49 1.14 14.56 -6.61
CA LYS A 49 0.22 15.71 -6.55
C LYS A 49 -1.04 15.38 -5.76
N SER A 50 -1.62 14.21 -6.02
CA SER A 50 -2.89 13.80 -5.40
C SER A 50 -2.72 12.92 -4.16
N PHE A 51 -1.50 12.46 -3.88
CA PHE A 51 -1.18 11.46 -2.87
C PHE A 51 -1.94 10.14 -3.02
N LYS A 52 -2.52 9.87 -4.20
CA LYS A 52 -3.27 8.66 -4.49
C LYS A 52 -2.36 7.60 -5.10
N VAL A 53 -2.55 6.36 -4.66
CA VAL A 53 -1.85 5.21 -5.24
C VAL A 53 -2.67 4.71 -6.42
N LYS A 54 -2.07 4.59 -7.61
CA LYS A 54 -2.76 4.12 -8.82
C LYS A 54 -1.86 3.27 -9.71
N PRO A 55 -2.42 2.39 -10.55
CA PRO A 55 -1.63 1.64 -11.53
C PRO A 55 -1.11 2.55 -12.64
N VAL A 56 0.20 2.59 -12.84
CA VAL A 56 0.89 3.33 -13.90
C VAL A 56 1.71 2.38 -14.76
N VAL A 57 2.03 2.78 -15.99
CA VAL A 57 2.91 2.01 -16.87
C VAL A 57 4.34 2.15 -16.34
N ALA A 58 5.01 1.02 -16.12
CA ALA A 58 6.46 0.98 -15.98
C ALA A 58 7.06 0.84 -17.38
N GLN A 59 7.92 1.74 -17.82
CA GLN A 59 8.52 1.68 -19.15
C GLN A 59 9.69 0.68 -19.20
N TYR A 60 10.56 0.75 -18.19
CA TYR A 60 11.77 -0.05 -18.07
C TYR A 60 11.84 -0.76 -16.73
N ILE A 61 12.48 -1.94 -16.73
CA ILE A 61 12.88 -2.65 -15.53
C ILE A 61 14.40 -2.87 -15.55
N TRP A 62 15.06 -2.57 -14.43
CA TRP A 62 16.50 -2.52 -14.32
C TRP A 62 17.01 -3.61 -13.39
N LYS A 63 18.24 -4.06 -13.67
CA LYS A 63 19.04 -4.93 -12.82
C LYS A 63 20.46 -4.37 -12.77
N LEU A 64 20.82 -3.73 -11.68
CA LEU A 64 22.07 -3.00 -11.51
C LEU A 64 22.96 -3.68 -10.46
N LYS A 65 24.28 -3.60 -10.66
CA LYS A 65 25.26 -4.12 -9.71
C LYS A 65 25.62 -3.02 -8.70
N THR A 66 25.72 -3.36 -7.42
CA THR A 66 26.17 -2.44 -6.37
C THR A 66 26.95 -3.18 -5.30
N ASN A 67 27.85 -2.46 -4.63
CA ASN A 67 28.73 -3.00 -3.59
C ASN A 67 28.30 -2.62 -2.18
N ARG A 68 27.29 -1.74 -2.07
CA ARG A 68 26.77 -1.20 -0.81
C ARG A 68 25.27 -1.04 -0.90
N VAL A 69 24.54 -1.56 0.08
CA VAL A 69 23.10 -1.39 0.21
C VAL A 69 22.73 -1.07 1.66
N VAL A 70 21.63 -0.34 1.83
CA VAL A 70 21.03 -0.01 3.12
C VAL A 70 19.72 -0.76 3.26
N GLU A 71 19.56 -1.49 4.36
CA GLU A 71 18.31 -2.10 4.78
C GLU A 71 17.61 -1.17 5.80
N ILE A 72 16.38 -0.78 5.50
CA ILE A 72 15.52 0.02 6.37
C ILE A 72 14.34 -0.83 6.81
N LYS A 73 14.09 -0.87 8.13
CA LYS A 73 12.93 -1.52 8.74
C LYS A 73 12.08 -0.49 9.48
N THR A 74 10.77 -0.57 9.34
CA THR A 74 9.82 0.36 9.97
C THR A 74 9.23 -0.23 11.27
N LYS A 75 8.58 0.61 12.08
CA LYS A 75 7.82 0.16 13.26
C LYS A 75 6.58 -0.66 12.91
N THR A 76 5.97 -0.41 11.76
CA THR A 76 4.83 -1.18 11.22
C THR A 76 5.27 -2.52 10.61
N GLY A 77 6.57 -2.67 10.39
CA GLY A 77 7.27 -3.92 10.14
C GLY A 77 7.66 -4.13 8.68
N GLU A 78 7.34 -3.21 7.78
CA GLU A 78 7.87 -3.19 6.42
C GLU A 78 9.41 -3.14 6.45
N SER A 79 10.03 -3.72 5.43
CA SER A 79 11.48 -3.77 5.29
C SER A 79 11.84 -3.64 3.82
N ILE A 80 12.82 -2.81 3.50
CA ILE A 80 13.34 -2.67 2.14
C ILE A 80 14.85 -2.58 2.18
N THR A 81 15.48 -3.18 1.17
CA THR A 81 16.91 -3.06 0.93
C THR A 81 17.10 -2.30 -0.37
N THR A 82 17.84 -1.19 -0.31
CA THR A 82 18.02 -0.27 -1.43
C THR A 82 19.44 0.30 -1.47
N THR A 83 19.80 1.04 -2.51
CA THR A 83 21.07 1.76 -2.60
C THR A 83 21.09 2.92 -1.60
N PRO A 84 22.27 3.35 -1.10
CA PRO A 84 22.36 4.44 -0.13
C PRO A 84 21.71 5.76 -0.63
N GLU A 85 21.76 5.98 -1.94
CA GLU A 85 21.30 7.23 -2.58
C GLU A 85 19.80 7.22 -2.85
N HIS A 86 19.13 6.09 -2.59
CA HIS A 86 17.72 5.95 -2.85
C HIS A 86 16.87 6.89 -1.98
N PRO A 87 15.99 7.71 -2.57
CA PRO A 87 15.21 8.68 -1.82
C PRO A 87 13.99 8.07 -1.11
N PHE A 88 13.79 8.45 0.15
CA PHE A 88 12.58 8.23 0.93
C PHE A 88 11.88 9.56 1.21
N PHE A 89 10.55 9.57 1.15
CA PHE A 89 9.78 10.78 1.44
C PHE A 89 9.58 10.99 2.94
N THR A 90 10.04 12.14 3.43
CA THR A 90 9.96 12.60 4.84
C THR A 90 9.29 13.97 4.90
N VAL A 91 9.14 14.56 6.09
CA VAL A 91 8.67 15.95 6.25
C VAL A 91 9.87 16.86 6.55
N ASN A 92 10.06 17.93 5.76
CA ASN A 92 11.13 18.90 5.95
C ASN A 92 10.81 19.91 7.08
N SER A 93 11.76 20.80 7.36
CA SER A 93 11.62 21.89 8.35
C SER A 93 10.48 22.87 8.06
N GLU A 94 10.06 22.99 6.80
CA GLU A 94 8.94 23.85 6.37
C GLU A 94 7.57 23.17 6.52
N GLY A 95 7.54 21.87 6.80
CA GLY A 95 6.32 21.09 6.94
C GLY A 95 5.73 20.61 5.61
N PHE A 96 6.54 20.49 4.56
CA PHE A 96 6.19 19.83 3.31
C PHE A 96 6.88 18.47 3.18
N ILE A 97 6.38 17.65 2.28
CA ILE A 97 7.01 16.37 1.96
C ILE A 97 8.22 16.61 1.08
N SER A 98 9.36 16.03 1.46
CA SER A 98 10.64 16.14 0.76
C SER A 98 11.33 14.78 0.69
N ALA A 99 12.24 14.60 -0.26
CA ALA A 99 13.07 13.42 -0.36
C ALA A 99 14.29 13.51 0.58
N LYS A 100 14.63 12.40 1.24
CA LYS A 100 15.83 12.22 2.05
C LYS A 100 16.48 10.89 1.65
N SER A 101 17.78 10.85 1.42
CA SER A 101 18.45 9.63 0.93
C SER A 101 18.46 8.52 1.99
N ALA A 102 18.49 7.25 1.58
CA ALA A 102 18.58 6.11 2.50
C ALA A 102 19.80 6.19 3.43
N ASN A 103 20.88 6.81 2.96
CA ASN A 103 22.09 7.08 3.73
C ASN A 103 21.87 8.12 4.85
N GLU A 104 21.02 9.13 4.62
CA GLU A 104 20.70 10.15 5.63
C GLU A 104 19.62 9.73 6.60
N ILE A 105 18.78 8.75 6.24
CA ILE A 105 17.73 8.23 7.11
C ILE A 105 18.33 7.64 8.38
N GLN A 106 17.74 7.97 9.53
CA GLN A 106 18.11 7.47 10.85
C GLN A 106 16.92 6.80 11.56
N PRO A 107 17.16 5.86 12.49
CA PRO A 107 16.11 5.38 13.39
C PRO A 107 15.41 6.55 14.09
N GLY A 108 14.09 6.57 14.06
CA GLY A 108 13.26 7.69 14.56
C GLY A 108 12.74 8.63 13.45
N ASP A 109 13.35 8.63 12.26
CA ASP A 109 12.83 9.36 11.11
C ASP A 109 11.48 8.78 10.66
N TRP A 110 10.66 9.61 10.03
CA TRP A 110 9.35 9.22 9.52
C TRP A 110 9.37 9.16 8.00
N ILE A 111 9.01 7.99 7.45
CA ILE A 111 8.95 7.77 6.01
C ILE A 111 7.51 7.55 5.55
N LEU A 112 7.22 7.99 4.33
CA LEU A 112 5.93 7.88 3.70
C LEU A 112 5.62 6.42 3.29
N ILE A 113 4.41 5.96 3.59
CA ILE A 113 3.92 4.63 3.26
C ILE A 113 2.51 4.68 2.66
N PRO A 114 2.18 3.78 1.72
CA PRO A 114 0.79 3.57 1.30
C PRO A 114 -0.05 3.00 2.44
N ILE A 115 -1.27 3.52 2.58
CA ILE A 115 -2.31 2.99 3.49
C ILE A 115 -3.47 2.33 2.75
N LYS A 116 -3.45 2.37 1.42
CA LYS A 116 -4.44 1.74 0.54
C LYS A 116 -3.80 1.39 -0.80
N ALA A 117 -4.01 0.16 -1.25
CA ALA A 117 -3.59 -0.30 -2.57
C ALA A 117 -4.78 -0.25 -3.56
N ARG A 118 -4.80 0.70 -4.50
CA ARG A 118 -5.86 0.76 -5.53
C ARG A 118 -5.54 -0.15 -6.71
N THR A 119 -5.86 -1.42 -6.54
CA THR A 119 -5.74 -2.45 -7.58
C THR A 119 -7.03 -2.55 -8.39
N LYS A 120 -6.96 -3.07 -9.63
CA LYS A 120 -8.11 -3.46 -10.44
C LYS A 120 -8.28 -4.99 -10.39
N PRO A 121 -8.99 -5.53 -9.38
CA PRO A 121 -9.13 -6.97 -9.23
C PRO A 121 -9.79 -7.60 -10.46
N LEU A 122 -9.50 -8.87 -10.69
CA LEU A 122 -10.09 -9.66 -11.75
C LEU A 122 -11.59 -9.85 -11.50
N ASN A 123 -12.39 -9.77 -12.56
CA ASN A 123 -13.79 -10.19 -12.48
C ASN A 123 -13.90 -11.72 -12.35
N LEU A 124 -15.08 -12.21 -11.99
CA LEU A 124 -15.33 -13.64 -11.76
C LEU A 124 -15.00 -14.52 -13.00
N ASN A 125 -15.24 -14.03 -14.21
CA ASN A 125 -14.94 -14.78 -15.44
C ASN A 125 -13.42 -14.95 -15.64
N LEU A 126 -12.64 -13.92 -15.35
CA LEU A 126 -11.17 -13.99 -15.39
C LEU A 126 -10.63 -14.91 -14.29
N ILE A 127 -11.21 -14.87 -13.08
CA ILE A 127 -10.86 -15.80 -11.99
C ILE A 127 -11.11 -17.25 -12.42
N LYS A 128 -12.27 -17.56 -12.99
CA LYS A 128 -12.61 -18.90 -13.50
C LYS A 128 -11.63 -19.37 -14.58
N SER A 129 -11.28 -18.47 -15.50
CA SER A 129 -10.29 -18.75 -16.56
C SER A 129 -8.90 -19.03 -15.97
N HIS A 130 -8.51 -18.28 -14.94
CA HIS A 130 -7.24 -18.45 -14.23
C HIS A 130 -7.19 -19.79 -13.49
N ILE A 131 -8.25 -20.15 -12.75
CA ILE A 131 -8.36 -21.45 -12.06
C ILE A 131 -8.24 -22.58 -13.08
N LEU A 132 -8.95 -22.51 -14.21
CA LEU A 132 -8.88 -23.54 -15.24
C LEU A 132 -7.45 -23.69 -15.80
N THR A 133 -6.75 -22.56 -16.00
CA THR A 133 -5.36 -22.53 -16.47
C THR A 133 -4.43 -23.22 -15.47
N ILE A 134 -4.58 -22.96 -14.17
CA ILE A 134 -3.82 -23.64 -13.12
C ILE A 134 -4.10 -25.16 -13.15
N LEU A 135 -5.37 -25.56 -13.22
CA LEU A 135 -5.74 -26.98 -13.27
C LEU A 135 -5.18 -27.69 -14.50
N SER A 136 -5.05 -27.00 -15.63
CA SER A 136 -4.47 -27.54 -16.87
C SER A 136 -2.97 -27.80 -16.78
N SER A 137 -2.26 -27.06 -15.93
CA SER A 137 -0.79 -27.10 -15.82
C SER A 137 -0.30 -28.41 -15.21
N SER A 138 -1.10 -29.03 -14.33
CA SER A 138 -0.74 -30.29 -13.66
C SER A 138 -1.08 -31.56 -14.45
N ASN A 139 -1.98 -31.48 -15.44
CA ASN A 139 -2.47 -32.60 -16.26
C ASN A 139 -3.07 -33.81 -15.50
N ILE A 140 -3.24 -33.73 -14.18
CA ILE A 140 -3.76 -34.84 -13.35
C ILE A 140 -5.29 -34.84 -13.22
N PHE A 141 -5.94 -33.72 -13.52
CA PHE A 141 -7.38 -33.58 -13.40
C PHE A 141 -8.09 -34.11 -14.63
N LEU A 142 -9.10 -34.95 -14.39
CA LEU A 142 -10.13 -35.34 -15.33
C LEU A 142 -11.33 -34.41 -15.10
N VAL A 143 -11.89 -33.90 -16.20
CA VAL A 143 -12.98 -32.94 -16.23
C VAL A 143 -14.14 -33.58 -16.99
N LYS A 144 -15.32 -33.64 -16.38
CA LYS A 144 -16.56 -34.03 -17.04
C LYS A 144 -17.33 -32.76 -17.41
N LEU A 145 -17.63 -32.58 -18.68
CA LEU A 145 -18.44 -31.46 -19.18
C LEU A 145 -19.93 -31.79 -19.14
N ASN A 146 -20.75 -30.74 -19.16
CA ASN A 146 -22.17 -30.86 -19.40
C ASN A 146 -22.46 -31.35 -20.82
N LYS A 147 -23.67 -31.87 -21.03
CA LYS A 147 -24.09 -32.45 -22.31
C LYS A 147 -23.95 -31.46 -23.46
N GLU A 148 -24.40 -30.22 -23.27
CA GLU A 148 -24.38 -29.16 -24.28
C GLU A 148 -22.99 -28.87 -24.83
N LEU A 149 -22.01 -28.52 -23.98
CA LEU A 149 -20.67 -28.20 -24.44
C LEU A 149 -19.93 -29.45 -24.94
N SER A 150 -20.20 -30.60 -24.32
CA SER A 150 -19.65 -31.88 -24.76
C SER A 150 -20.03 -32.19 -26.21
N GLU A 151 -21.31 -32.05 -26.59
CA GLU A 151 -21.75 -32.27 -27.97
C GLU A 151 -21.16 -31.22 -28.94
N ARG A 152 -21.12 -29.94 -28.54
CA ARG A 152 -20.46 -28.89 -29.34
C ARG A 152 -19.00 -29.21 -29.64
N ILE A 153 -18.24 -29.70 -28.66
CA ILE A 153 -16.85 -30.10 -28.85
C ILE A 153 -16.78 -31.34 -29.75
N LYS A 154 -17.63 -32.35 -29.52
CA LYS A 154 -17.67 -33.56 -30.36
C LYS A 154 -17.90 -33.22 -31.84
N GLU A 155 -18.87 -32.36 -32.13
CA GLU A 155 -19.15 -31.91 -33.49
C GLU A 155 -17.99 -31.12 -34.09
N ALA A 156 -17.42 -30.17 -33.35
CA ALA A 156 -16.27 -29.39 -33.82
C ALA A 156 -15.07 -30.29 -34.14
N VAL A 157 -14.79 -31.28 -33.30
CA VAL A 157 -13.71 -32.25 -33.49
C VAL A 157 -13.99 -33.18 -34.69
N ARG A 158 -15.24 -33.60 -34.89
CA ARG A 158 -15.64 -34.40 -36.05
C ARG A 158 -15.47 -33.61 -37.36
N ARG A 159 -15.99 -32.37 -37.42
CA ARG A 159 -15.88 -31.50 -38.61
C ARG A 159 -14.44 -31.22 -39.00
N ALA A 160 -13.55 -31.01 -38.03
CA ALA A 160 -12.12 -30.74 -38.27
C ALA A 160 -11.27 -32.00 -38.53
N GLY A 161 -11.86 -33.20 -38.40
CA GLY A 161 -11.19 -34.50 -38.45
C GLY A 161 -10.48 -34.85 -37.14
N ILE A 162 -10.93 -35.93 -36.47
CA ILE A 162 -10.45 -36.33 -35.13
C ILE A 162 -8.92 -36.50 -35.09
N LYS A 163 -8.33 -37.20 -36.07
CA LYS A 163 -6.87 -37.44 -36.18
C LYS A 163 -6.08 -36.14 -36.37
N ASN A 164 -6.63 -35.20 -37.13
CA ASN A 164 -6.04 -33.90 -37.36
C ASN A 164 -6.03 -33.05 -36.08
N VAL A 165 -7.16 -33.00 -35.37
CA VAL A 165 -7.27 -32.28 -34.08
C VAL A 165 -6.32 -32.87 -33.05
N TRP A 166 -6.32 -34.20 -32.87
CA TRP A 166 -5.44 -34.90 -31.94
C TRP A 166 -3.96 -34.55 -32.15
N ARG A 167 -3.51 -34.54 -33.42
CA ARG A 167 -2.14 -34.16 -33.80
C ARG A 167 -1.87 -32.68 -33.56
N LYS A 168 -2.78 -31.78 -33.99
CA LYS A 168 -2.61 -30.32 -33.86
C LYS A 168 -2.55 -29.84 -32.41
N ILE A 169 -3.38 -30.40 -31.53
CA ILE A 169 -3.36 -30.02 -30.11
C ILE A 169 -2.18 -30.67 -29.37
N GLY A 170 -1.50 -31.67 -29.95
CA GLY A 170 -0.41 -32.38 -29.31
C GLY A 170 -0.87 -33.11 -28.04
N SER A 171 -2.01 -33.81 -28.09
CA SER A 171 -2.53 -34.55 -26.93
C SER A 171 -1.52 -35.60 -26.46
N ARG A 172 -1.38 -35.75 -25.15
CA ARG A 172 -0.54 -36.79 -24.53
C ARG A 172 -1.23 -38.16 -24.46
N LEU A 173 -2.50 -38.24 -24.84
CA LEU A 173 -3.26 -39.49 -24.89
C LEU A 173 -2.97 -40.23 -26.21
N SER A 174 -3.14 -41.56 -26.22
CA SER A 174 -3.20 -42.30 -27.48
C SER A 174 -4.38 -41.83 -28.32
N TYR A 175 -4.35 -42.09 -29.62
CA TYR A 175 -5.42 -41.70 -30.52
C TYR A 175 -6.79 -42.29 -30.10
N GLU A 176 -6.81 -43.56 -29.68
CA GLU A 176 -8.00 -44.26 -29.17
C GLU A 176 -8.46 -43.66 -27.84
N GLY A 177 -7.51 -43.33 -26.95
CA GLY A 177 -7.80 -42.67 -25.68
C GLY A 177 -8.43 -41.29 -25.88
N PHE A 178 -7.95 -40.53 -26.87
CA PHE A 178 -8.51 -39.25 -27.24
C PHE A 178 -9.93 -39.38 -27.81
N ILE A 179 -10.18 -40.35 -28.70
CA ILE A 179 -11.52 -40.67 -29.21
C ILE A 179 -12.47 -40.99 -28.05
N ALA A 180 -12.04 -41.86 -27.12
CA ALA A 180 -12.85 -42.24 -25.97
C ALA A 180 -13.17 -41.04 -25.06
N CYS A 181 -12.21 -40.12 -24.86
CA CYS A 181 -12.42 -38.87 -24.12
C CYS A 181 -13.48 -37.98 -24.77
N VAL A 182 -13.36 -37.77 -26.09
CA VAL A 182 -14.33 -36.99 -26.87
C VAL A 182 -15.71 -37.63 -26.79
N ALA A 183 -15.82 -38.94 -27.00
CA ALA A 183 -17.09 -39.68 -26.94
C ALA A 183 -17.77 -39.59 -25.56
N LYS A 184 -16.99 -39.68 -24.47
CA LYS A 184 -17.50 -39.64 -23.10
C LYS A 184 -17.73 -38.23 -22.55
N GLY A 185 -17.30 -37.18 -23.25
CA GLY A 185 -17.31 -35.81 -22.72
C GLY A 185 -16.41 -35.62 -21.50
N GLN A 186 -15.37 -36.46 -21.39
CA GLN A 186 -14.44 -36.49 -20.26
C GLN A 186 -13.02 -36.22 -20.73
N PHE A 187 -12.46 -35.09 -20.31
CA PHE A 187 -11.19 -34.59 -20.84
C PHE A 187 -10.17 -34.44 -19.73
N ARG A 188 -8.89 -34.64 -20.06
CA ARG A 188 -7.82 -34.12 -19.21
C ARG A 188 -7.87 -32.59 -19.23
N SER A 189 -7.62 -31.94 -18.10
CA SER A 189 -7.67 -30.48 -18.00
C SER A 189 -6.77 -29.77 -19.02
N ARG A 190 -5.60 -30.35 -19.33
CA ARG A 190 -4.69 -29.86 -20.38
C ARG A 190 -5.33 -29.94 -21.76
N ASP A 191 -5.77 -31.12 -22.17
CA ASP A 191 -6.38 -31.36 -23.48
C ASP A 191 -7.64 -30.50 -23.66
N LEU A 192 -8.42 -30.32 -22.60
CA LEU A 192 -9.62 -29.47 -22.61
C LEU A 192 -9.28 -28.00 -22.94
N ILE A 193 -8.24 -27.42 -22.34
CA ILE A 193 -7.82 -26.05 -22.67
C ILE A 193 -7.32 -25.96 -24.10
N LEU A 194 -6.56 -26.95 -24.57
CA LEU A 194 -6.03 -26.96 -25.93
C LEU A 194 -7.17 -27.08 -26.96
N LEU A 195 -8.18 -27.91 -26.67
CA LEU A 195 -9.42 -27.98 -27.45
C LEU A 195 -10.21 -26.68 -27.40
N ALA A 196 -10.32 -26.05 -26.22
CA ALA A 196 -10.99 -24.76 -26.10
C ALA A 196 -10.29 -23.69 -26.94
N LYS A 197 -8.96 -23.62 -26.91
CA LYS A 197 -8.17 -22.70 -27.74
C LYS A 197 -8.34 -23.00 -29.23
N PHE A 198 -8.27 -24.28 -29.62
CA PHE A 198 -8.50 -24.72 -31.00
C PHE A 198 -9.89 -24.30 -31.50
N SER A 199 -10.92 -24.48 -30.67
CA SER A 199 -12.31 -24.13 -30.97
C SER A 199 -12.67 -22.67 -30.67
N LYS A 200 -11.68 -21.82 -30.35
CA LYS A 200 -11.86 -20.39 -29.98
C LYS A 200 -12.91 -20.16 -28.88
N LEU A 201 -13.04 -21.09 -27.93
CA LEU A 201 -13.97 -21.02 -26.81
C LEU A 201 -13.37 -20.23 -25.64
N PRO A 202 -14.09 -19.23 -25.08
CA PRO A 202 -13.66 -18.55 -23.88
C PRO A 202 -13.53 -19.49 -22.68
N LEU A 203 -12.39 -19.46 -21.98
CA LEU A 203 -12.09 -20.39 -20.88
C LEU A 203 -13.09 -20.33 -19.71
N HIS A 204 -13.67 -19.16 -19.45
CA HIS A 204 -14.70 -19.01 -18.41
C HIS A 204 -16.00 -19.74 -18.75
N GLN A 205 -16.38 -19.81 -20.04
CA GLN A 205 -17.53 -20.59 -20.48
C GLN A 205 -17.25 -22.08 -20.32
N VAL A 206 -16.05 -22.52 -20.71
CA VAL A 206 -15.60 -23.90 -20.49
C VAL A 206 -15.64 -24.25 -19.01
N TYR A 207 -15.13 -23.38 -18.14
CA TYR A 207 -15.20 -23.56 -16.69
C TYR A 207 -16.64 -23.70 -16.21
N ASN A 208 -17.57 -22.86 -16.68
CA ASN A 208 -18.99 -22.93 -16.28
C ASN A 208 -19.63 -24.26 -16.69
N SER A 209 -19.29 -24.79 -17.86
CA SER A 209 -19.79 -26.07 -18.37
C SER A 209 -19.18 -27.31 -17.69
N ILE A 210 -18.21 -27.18 -16.79
CA ILE A 210 -17.68 -28.32 -16.02
C ILE A 210 -18.75 -28.83 -15.04
N GLU A 211 -19.23 -30.05 -15.20
CA GLU A 211 -20.10 -30.68 -14.20
C GLU A 211 -19.30 -31.05 -12.95
N ARG A 212 -18.23 -31.84 -13.13
CA ARG A 212 -17.41 -32.36 -12.04
C ARG A 212 -15.96 -32.54 -12.47
N ILE A 213 -15.07 -32.53 -11.49
CA ILE A 213 -13.65 -32.88 -11.66
C ILE A 213 -13.26 -34.04 -10.75
N ALA A 214 -12.25 -34.80 -11.16
CA ALA A 214 -11.63 -35.85 -10.37
C ALA A 214 -10.12 -35.95 -10.66
N VAL A 215 -9.32 -36.37 -9.70
CA VAL A 215 -7.90 -36.66 -9.94
C VAL A 215 -7.73 -38.09 -10.45
N ARG A 216 -6.89 -38.24 -11.47
CA ARG A 216 -6.41 -39.55 -11.97
C ARG A 216 -4.91 -39.49 -12.25
N ARG A 217 -4.09 -40.13 -11.40
CA ARG A 217 -2.62 -40.03 -11.40
C ARG A 217 -1.92 -40.72 -12.59
N GLN A 218 -2.45 -41.83 -13.09
CA GLN A 218 -1.80 -42.62 -14.15
C GLN A 218 -2.31 -42.25 -15.55
N PHE A 219 -1.40 -42.25 -16.53
CA PHE A 219 -1.65 -41.89 -17.94
C PHE A 219 -2.05 -43.08 -18.83
N LYS A 220 -1.46 -44.27 -18.62
CA LYS A 220 -1.51 -45.39 -19.59
C LYS A 220 -2.30 -46.63 -19.15
N LYS A 221 -2.72 -46.76 -17.88
CA LYS A 221 -3.58 -47.85 -17.39
C LYS A 221 -4.82 -47.30 -16.68
N ALA A 222 -5.82 -48.17 -16.44
CA ALA A 222 -7.02 -47.90 -15.65
C ALA A 222 -6.67 -47.61 -14.18
N GLY A 223 -5.95 -46.53 -13.91
CA GLY A 223 -5.70 -46.06 -12.55
C GLY A 223 -7.00 -45.57 -11.91
N GLN A 224 -7.18 -45.90 -10.63
CA GLN A 224 -8.37 -45.53 -9.86
C GLN A 224 -8.59 -44.02 -9.91
N VAL A 225 -9.81 -43.63 -10.30
CA VAL A 225 -10.25 -42.24 -10.29
C VAL A 225 -10.58 -41.89 -8.85
N SER A 226 -10.01 -40.78 -8.35
CA SER A 226 -10.37 -40.23 -7.04
C SER A 226 -11.83 -39.75 -7.04
N LYS A 227 -12.35 -39.36 -5.88
CA LYS A 227 -13.74 -38.91 -5.74
C LYS A 227 -14.02 -37.69 -6.64
N TRP A 228 -15.16 -37.72 -7.31
CA TRP A 228 -15.64 -36.60 -8.12
C TRP A 228 -16.17 -35.49 -7.21
N MET A 229 -15.95 -34.24 -7.62
CA MET A 229 -16.50 -33.07 -6.94
C MET A 229 -16.89 -32.00 -7.95
N SER A 230 -17.84 -31.15 -7.58
CA SER A 230 -18.21 -29.95 -8.33
C SER A 230 -17.22 -28.81 -8.08
N LEU A 231 -17.28 -27.75 -8.89
CA LEU A 231 -16.48 -26.52 -8.71
C LEU A 231 -17.43 -25.34 -8.44
N PRO A 232 -17.01 -24.33 -7.65
CA PRO A 232 -17.82 -23.14 -7.40
C PRO A 232 -18.14 -22.40 -8.71
N LYS A 233 -19.39 -21.98 -8.90
CA LYS A 233 -19.88 -21.36 -10.16
C LYS A 233 -20.35 -19.93 -9.97
N SER A 234 -21.18 -19.68 -8.97
CA SER A 234 -21.76 -18.35 -8.72
C SER A 234 -20.83 -17.49 -7.84
N SER A 235 -21.08 -16.19 -7.75
CA SER A 235 -20.36 -15.34 -6.79
C SER A 235 -20.56 -15.83 -5.35
N GLU A 236 -21.77 -16.27 -5.02
CA GLU A 236 -22.12 -16.80 -3.70
C GLU A 236 -21.36 -18.10 -3.38
N ASP A 237 -21.21 -19.00 -4.35
CA ASP A 237 -20.42 -20.23 -4.18
C ASP A 237 -18.96 -19.90 -3.85
N PHE A 238 -18.40 -18.90 -4.52
CA PHE A 238 -17.05 -18.42 -4.26
C PHE A 238 -16.95 -17.77 -2.87
N GLU A 239 -17.89 -16.93 -2.46
CA GLU A 239 -17.91 -16.36 -1.11
C GLU A 239 -17.92 -17.44 -0.02
N LYS A 240 -18.87 -18.39 -0.13
CA LYS A 240 -18.99 -19.54 0.79
C LYS A 240 -17.70 -20.36 0.83
N PHE A 241 -17.16 -20.72 -0.33
CA PHE A 241 -15.94 -21.51 -0.39
C PHE A 241 -14.72 -20.76 0.14
N ILE A 242 -14.56 -19.49 -0.20
CA ILE A 242 -13.40 -18.70 0.24
C ILE A 242 -13.44 -18.46 1.76
N TYR A 243 -14.63 -18.35 2.37
CA TYR A 243 -14.78 -18.42 3.82
C TYR A 243 -14.26 -19.75 4.40
N VAL A 244 -14.68 -20.89 3.84
CA VAL A 244 -14.18 -22.22 4.24
C VAL A 244 -12.67 -22.34 4.06
N LEU A 245 -12.13 -21.79 2.98
CA LEU A 245 -10.68 -21.75 2.74
C LEU A 245 -9.97 -21.01 3.87
N GLY A 246 -10.46 -19.83 4.26
CA GLY A 246 -9.93 -19.08 5.41
C GLY A 246 -9.92 -19.91 6.69
N LEU A 247 -11.03 -20.58 6.99
CA LEU A 247 -11.18 -21.46 8.15
C LEU A 247 -10.22 -22.66 8.10
N LEU A 248 -10.01 -23.27 6.93
CA LEU A 248 -9.04 -24.34 6.73
C LEU A 248 -7.60 -23.86 6.89
N PHE A 249 -7.28 -22.62 6.51
CA PHE A 249 -5.97 -22.05 6.77
C PHE A 249 -5.72 -21.84 8.26
N ALA A 250 -6.74 -21.42 9.03
CA ALA A 250 -6.66 -21.34 10.49
C ALA A 250 -6.55 -22.73 11.14
N ASN A 251 -7.59 -23.56 11.05
CA ASN A 251 -7.70 -24.79 11.85
C ASN A 251 -7.73 -26.12 11.08
N GLY A 252 -7.47 -26.09 9.76
CA GLY A 252 -7.32 -27.30 8.96
C GLY A 252 -6.00 -28.04 9.21
N ASP A 253 -5.92 -29.32 8.88
CA ASP A 253 -4.67 -30.09 8.84
C ASP A 253 -4.13 -30.25 7.40
N CYS A 254 -3.07 -31.04 7.21
CA CYS A 254 -2.47 -31.25 5.88
C CYS A 254 -3.38 -32.00 4.90
N ASP A 255 -4.45 -32.63 5.37
CA ASP A 255 -5.48 -33.29 4.56
C ASP A 255 -6.71 -32.41 4.34
N ALA A 256 -6.66 -31.15 4.77
CA ALA A 256 -7.79 -30.22 4.77
C ALA A 256 -8.98 -30.71 5.61
N TYR A 257 -8.72 -31.47 6.67
CA TYR A 257 -9.72 -31.78 7.69
C TYR A 257 -9.78 -30.66 8.72
N LEU A 258 -10.99 -30.21 9.05
CA LEU A 258 -11.21 -29.12 9.98
C LEU A 258 -11.18 -29.64 11.42
N ASN A 259 -10.44 -28.95 12.30
CA ASN A 259 -10.44 -29.22 13.73
C ASN A 259 -11.00 -27.99 14.45
N THR A 260 -12.10 -28.11 15.19
CA THR A 260 -12.70 -26.95 15.86
C THR A 260 -13.44 -27.32 17.13
N LYS A 261 -13.50 -26.37 18.08
CA LYS A 261 -14.36 -26.48 19.28
C LYS A 261 -15.76 -25.92 19.02
N SER A 262 -15.98 -25.23 17.91
CA SER A 262 -17.26 -24.58 17.60
C SER A 262 -18.13 -25.48 16.72
N LYS A 263 -19.25 -25.96 17.28
CA LYS A 263 -20.27 -26.71 16.52
C LYS A 263 -20.84 -25.90 15.35
N LYS A 264 -20.97 -24.58 15.50
CA LYS A 264 -21.46 -23.72 14.42
C LYS A 264 -20.50 -23.68 13.22
N LEU A 265 -19.19 -23.65 13.48
CA LEU A 265 -18.19 -23.68 12.42
C LEU A 265 -18.15 -25.04 11.72
N SER A 266 -18.29 -26.14 12.46
CA SER A 266 -18.35 -27.48 11.87
C SER A 266 -19.56 -27.66 10.96
N GLU A 267 -20.76 -27.26 11.42
CA GLU A 267 -21.99 -27.31 10.61
C GLU A 267 -21.86 -26.45 9.35
N THR A 268 -21.28 -25.25 9.48
CA THR A 268 -21.07 -24.34 8.35
C THR A 268 -20.10 -24.93 7.32
N TYR A 269 -18.99 -25.52 7.78
CA TYR A 269 -18.03 -26.21 6.94
C TYR A 269 -18.69 -27.36 6.16
N SER A 270 -19.34 -28.29 6.86
CA SER A 270 -20.03 -29.44 6.26
C SER A 270 -21.08 -29.03 5.23
N ARG A 271 -21.91 -28.05 5.58
CA ARG A 271 -22.95 -27.53 4.70
C ARG A 271 -22.36 -26.93 3.42
N ILE A 272 -21.33 -26.09 3.52
CA ILE A 272 -20.72 -25.45 2.34
C ILE A 272 -20.03 -26.47 1.44
N LEU A 273 -19.34 -27.48 1.99
CA LEU A 273 -18.75 -28.55 1.15
C LEU A 273 -19.82 -29.33 0.39
N GLN A 274 -20.95 -29.61 1.02
CA GLN A 274 -22.06 -30.29 0.36
C GLN A 274 -22.72 -29.40 -0.70
N GLU A 275 -23.05 -28.15 -0.39
CA GLU A 275 -23.71 -27.21 -1.32
C GLU A 275 -22.83 -26.91 -2.54
N VAL A 276 -21.55 -26.54 -2.32
CA VAL A 276 -20.69 -26.02 -3.39
C VAL A 276 -19.96 -27.14 -4.14
N PHE A 277 -19.40 -28.10 -3.42
CA PHE A 277 -18.54 -29.14 -4.00
C PHE A 277 -19.24 -30.48 -4.14
N HIS A 278 -20.43 -30.66 -3.56
CA HIS A 278 -21.11 -31.95 -3.45
C HIS A 278 -20.22 -32.99 -2.75
N ILE A 279 -19.53 -32.54 -1.70
CA ILE A 279 -18.64 -33.37 -0.87
C ILE A 279 -19.29 -33.58 0.50
N GLU A 280 -19.58 -34.84 0.81
CA GLU A 280 -20.01 -35.23 2.15
C GLU A 280 -18.88 -35.09 3.18
N THR A 281 -19.25 -34.93 4.44
CA THR A 281 -18.32 -34.90 5.56
C THR A 281 -18.73 -35.88 6.65
N HIS A 282 -17.75 -36.37 7.41
CA HIS A 282 -17.97 -37.16 8.62
C HIS A 282 -17.28 -36.46 9.79
N SER A 283 -17.97 -36.32 10.91
CA SER A 283 -17.45 -35.68 12.12
C SER A 283 -17.32 -36.68 13.25
N PHE A 284 -16.23 -36.62 14.00
CA PHE A 284 -16.06 -37.38 15.22
C PHE A 284 -15.28 -36.57 16.26
N LEU A 285 -15.46 -36.92 17.53
CA LEU A 285 -14.81 -36.24 18.64
C LEU A 285 -13.42 -36.84 18.88
N GLN A 286 -12.41 -35.98 18.96
CA GLN A 286 -11.10 -36.28 19.56
C GLN A 286 -10.86 -35.30 20.71
N THR A 287 -9.71 -34.62 20.77
CA THR A 287 -9.51 -33.46 21.66
C THR A 287 -10.39 -32.26 21.28
N CYS A 288 -10.82 -32.19 20.02
CA CYS A 288 -11.85 -31.29 19.53
C CYS A 288 -12.65 -31.99 18.42
N LEU A 289 -13.69 -31.34 17.90
CA LEU A 289 -14.48 -31.91 16.80
C LEU A 289 -13.63 -31.89 15.53
N ARG A 290 -13.38 -33.07 14.98
CA ARG A 290 -12.64 -33.27 13.74
C ARG A 290 -13.61 -33.63 12.61
N ILE A 291 -13.60 -32.84 11.54
CA ILE A 291 -14.50 -32.99 10.40
C ILE A 291 -13.68 -33.38 9.18
N GLN A 292 -13.83 -34.64 8.77
CA GLN A 292 -13.19 -35.20 7.59
C GLN A 292 -14.09 -35.06 6.37
N HIS A 293 -13.54 -34.60 5.25
CA HIS A 293 -14.27 -34.53 3.99
C HIS A 293 -14.12 -35.85 3.21
N LYS A 294 -15.14 -36.25 2.44
CA LYS A 294 -15.07 -37.40 1.53
C LYS A 294 -14.60 -37.04 0.10
N GLY A 295 -14.10 -35.83 -0.12
CA GLY A 295 -13.58 -35.34 -1.41
C GLY A 295 -12.27 -35.99 -1.89
N GLY A 296 -11.66 -36.83 -1.05
CA GLY A 296 -10.44 -37.58 -1.36
C GLY A 296 -9.28 -36.70 -1.84
N LEU A 297 -8.45 -37.26 -2.72
CA LEU A 297 -7.29 -36.57 -3.27
C LEU A 297 -7.67 -35.39 -4.17
N THR A 298 -8.89 -35.43 -4.76
CA THR A 298 -9.35 -34.41 -5.69
C THR A 298 -9.46 -33.05 -5.01
N PHE A 299 -10.15 -32.98 -3.87
CA PHE A 299 -10.30 -31.75 -3.12
C PHE A 299 -8.95 -31.26 -2.56
N LYS A 300 -8.16 -32.17 -1.98
CA LYS A 300 -6.83 -31.87 -1.44
C LYS A 300 -5.90 -31.23 -2.48
N LEU A 301 -5.81 -31.81 -3.69
CA LEU A 301 -4.95 -31.28 -4.75
C LEU A 301 -5.53 -30.04 -5.42
N PHE A 302 -6.85 -29.89 -5.47
CA PHE A 302 -7.48 -28.64 -5.92
C PHE A 302 -7.08 -27.47 -5.00
N LEU A 303 -7.21 -27.64 -3.68
CA LEU A 303 -6.78 -26.63 -2.71
C LEU A 303 -5.29 -26.32 -2.82
N HIS A 304 -4.44 -27.34 -2.97
CA HIS A 304 -3.01 -27.15 -3.09
C HIS A 304 -2.61 -26.40 -4.37
N LEU A 305 -3.10 -26.84 -5.53
CA LEU A 305 -2.67 -26.30 -6.80
C LEU A 305 -3.25 -24.92 -7.06
N VAL A 306 -4.52 -24.69 -6.73
CA VAL A 306 -5.21 -23.43 -7.01
C VAL A 306 -4.96 -22.40 -5.90
N PHE A 307 -4.95 -22.82 -4.64
CA PHE A 307 -4.86 -21.91 -3.48
C PHE A 307 -3.56 -22.05 -2.68
N GLY A 308 -2.61 -22.87 -3.12
CA GLY A 308 -1.34 -23.05 -2.43
C GLY A 308 -1.48 -23.67 -1.04
N TYR A 309 -2.56 -24.42 -0.79
CA TYR A 309 -2.77 -25.07 0.50
C TYR A 309 -1.62 -26.04 0.83
N PRO A 310 -0.94 -25.93 1.99
CA PRO A 310 0.20 -26.78 2.31
C PRO A 310 -0.18 -28.25 2.52
N LEU A 311 0.54 -29.16 1.86
CA LEU A 311 0.35 -30.61 2.01
C LEU A 311 1.26 -31.26 3.06
N ARG A 312 2.29 -30.52 3.51
CA ARG A 312 3.28 -30.94 4.52
C ARG A 312 3.74 -29.72 5.31
N ASN A 313 4.14 -29.92 6.56
CA ASN A 313 4.61 -28.88 7.49
C ASN A 313 3.75 -27.61 7.40
N LYS A 314 2.43 -27.76 7.56
CA LYS A 314 1.46 -26.71 7.25
C LYS A 314 1.85 -25.36 7.86
N THR A 315 2.13 -25.35 9.16
CA THR A 315 2.46 -24.12 9.90
C THR A 315 3.69 -23.39 9.34
N GLU A 316 4.72 -24.10 8.87
CA GLU A 316 5.93 -23.47 8.31
C GLU A 316 5.67 -22.92 6.90
N ASN A 317 4.84 -23.60 6.12
CA ASN A 317 4.58 -23.29 4.71
C ASN A 317 3.35 -22.38 4.49
N MET A 318 2.61 -22.05 5.55
CA MET A 318 1.42 -21.21 5.48
C MET A 318 1.75 -19.80 4.97
N LYS A 319 1.06 -19.41 3.89
CA LYS A 319 1.01 -18.07 3.31
C LYS A 319 -0.36 -17.84 2.70
N VAL A 320 -0.78 -16.58 2.54
CA VAL A 320 -2.03 -16.27 1.84
C VAL A 320 -1.97 -16.81 0.39
N PRO A 321 -3.03 -17.48 -0.09
CA PRO A 321 -3.16 -17.90 -1.49
C PRO A 321 -2.92 -16.74 -2.48
N PRO A 322 -1.98 -16.85 -3.44
CA PRO A 322 -1.67 -15.76 -4.37
C PRO A 322 -2.88 -15.25 -5.16
N ILE A 323 -3.80 -16.15 -5.51
CA ILE A 323 -5.02 -15.81 -6.25
C ILE A 323 -5.94 -14.82 -5.49
N LEU A 324 -5.88 -14.77 -4.15
CA LEU A 324 -6.69 -13.82 -3.37
C LEU A 324 -6.25 -12.37 -3.58
N TYR A 325 -4.98 -12.15 -3.93
CA TYR A 325 -4.47 -10.81 -4.23
C TYR A 325 -5.04 -10.24 -5.53
N VAL A 326 -5.54 -11.09 -6.43
CA VAL A 326 -6.21 -10.65 -7.66
C VAL A 326 -7.74 -10.74 -7.60
N MET A 327 -8.30 -11.32 -6.53
CA MET A 327 -9.75 -11.45 -6.32
C MET A 327 -10.41 -10.14 -5.83
N PRO A 328 -11.70 -9.92 -6.11
CA PRO A 328 -12.49 -8.83 -5.53
C PRO A 328 -12.49 -8.80 -4.00
N GLY A 329 -12.74 -7.61 -3.44
CA GLY A 329 -12.66 -7.36 -2.00
C GLY A 329 -13.64 -8.18 -1.15
N ASN A 330 -14.82 -8.52 -1.67
CA ASN A 330 -15.79 -9.39 -0.99
C ASN A 330 -15.23 -10.80 -0.75
N PHE A 331 -14.61 -11.44 -1.74
CA PHE A 331 -13.97 -12.75 -1.55
C PHE A 331 -12.81 -12.66 -0.56
N VAL A 332 -12.01 -11.59 -0.66
CA VAL A 332 -10.91 -11.35 0.29
C VAL A 332 -11.43 -11.19 1.72
N SER A 333 -12.52 -10.44 1.92
CA SER A 333 -13.19 -10.31 3.21
C SER A 333 -13.65 -11.66 3.76
N GLU A 334 -14.22 -12.54 2.93
CA GLU A 334 -14.65 -13.88 3.37
C GLU A 334 -13.46 -14.75 3.82
N PHE A 335 -12.34 -14.71 3.09
CA PHE A 335 -11.13 -15.45 3.49
C PHE A 335 -10.63 -14.98 4.86
N VAL A 336 -10.51 -13.66 5.05
CA VAL A 336 -10.05 -13.09 6.32
C VAL A 336 -11.05 -13.40 7.44
N ARG A 337 -12.36 -13.31 7.18
CA ARG A 337 -13.40 -13.65 8.15
C ARG A 337 -13.30 -15.11 8.59
N GLY A 338 -13.17 -16.05 7.66
CA GLY A 338 -13.01 -17.47 7.96
C GLY A 338 -11.75 -17.76 8.79
N TYR A 339 -10.63 -17.11 8.45
CA TYR A 339 -9.39 -17.23 9.22
C TYR A 339 -9.53 -16.66 10.64
N MET A 340 -10.16 -15.49 10.78
CA MET A 340 -10.41 -14.81 12.06
C MET A 340 -11.43 -15.56 12.95
N ASP A 341 -12.45 -16.19 12.35
CA ASP A 341 -13.37 -17.05 13.10
C ASP A 341 -12.66 -18.29 13.68
N GLY A 342 -11.65 -18.80 12.97
CA GLY A 342 -10.78 -19.86 13.47
C GLY A 342 -9.82 -19.40 14.57
N ASP A 343 -8.92 -18.48 14.23
CA ASP A 343 -7.74 -18.13 15.04
C ASP A 343 -7.71 -16.68 15.55
N GLY A 344 -8.71 -15.87 15.21
CA GLY A 344 -8.80 -14.47 15.61
C GLY A 344 -9.41 -14.28 17.00
N TYR A 345 -8.94 -13.26 17.73
CA TYR A 345 -9.41 -12.90 19.06
C TYR A 345 -9.73 -11.42 19.15
N VAL A 346 -10.66 -11.06 20.03
CA VAL A 346 -10.94 -9.67 20.40
C VAL A 346 -10.34 -9.43 21.79
N ILE A 347 -9.42 -8.48 21.89
CA ILE A 347 -8.77 -8.08 23.16
C ILE A 347 -9.34 -6.74 23.58
N GLU A 348 -10.31 -6.78 24.50
CA GLU A 348 -11.08 -5.59 24.90
C GLU A 348 -10.20 -4.48 25.50
N ASN A 349 -9.28 -4.82 26.40
CA ASN A 349 -8.42 -3.86 27.10
C ASN A 349 -7.48 -3.13 26.13
N GLN A 350 -7.08 -3.79 25.04
CA GLN A 350 -6.19 -3.23 24.03
C GLN A 350 -6.94 -2.64 22.82
N ARG A 351 -8.28 -2.73 22.83
CA ARG A 351 -9.17 -2.35 21.72
C ARG A 351 -8.67 -2.88 20.37
N SER A 352 -8.28 -4.16 20.37
CA SER A 352 -7.69 -4.81 19.20
C SER A 352 -8.40 -6.08 18.80
N VAL A 353 -8.38 -6.34 17.49
CA VAL A 353 -8.57 -7.67 16.92
C VAL A 353 -7.19 -8.23 16.61
N GLU A 354 -6.90 -9.44 17.09
CA GLU A 354 -5.57 -10.03 17.03
C GLU A 354 -5.58 -11.44 16.44
N ILE A 355 -4.52 -11.75 15.70
CA ILE A 355 -4.17 -13.10 15.25
C ILE A 355 -2.80 -13.44 15.80
N CYS A 356 -2.68 -14.61 16.42
CA CYS A 356 -1.41 -15.17 16.83
C CYS A 356 -1.07 -16.38 15.94
N THR A 357 0.11 -16.39 15.31
CA THR A 357 0.59 -17.57 14.57
C THR A 357 2.10 -17.70 14.61
N LYS A 358 2.58 -18.94 14.51
CA LYS A 358 4.02 -19.25 14.36
C LYS A 358 4.53 -18.87 12.96
N SER A 359 3.66 -18.79 11.96
CA SER A 359 4.06 -18.45 10.59
C SER A 359 4.25 -16.94 10.41
N LYS A 360 5.51 -16.49 10.39
CA LYS A 360 5.86 -15.10 10.05
C LYS A 360 5.40 -14.74 8.62
N LYS A 361 5.46 -15.69 7.69
CA LYS A 361 5.04 -15.51 6.30
C LYS A 361 3.52 -15.30 6.20
N MET A 362 2.73 -16.04 6.96
CA MET A 362 1.29 -15.84 7.04
C MET A 362 0.95 -14.46 7.60
N LEU A 363 1.60 -14.02 8.70
CA LEU A 363 1.36 -12.68 9.27
C LEU A 363 1.60 -11.57 8.25
N ARG A 364 2.73 -11.63 7.53
CA ARG A 364 3.09 -10.64 6.50
C ARG A 364 2.09 -10.64 5.35
N THR A 365 1.82 -11.80 4.78
CA THR A 365 0.90 -11.91 3.65
C THR A 365 -0.55 -11.55 4.03
N LEU A 366 -0.95 -11.76 5.29
CA LEU A 366 -2.25 -11.32 5.80
C LEU A 366 -2.32 -9.81 6.04
N GLN A 367 -1.22 -9.18 6.48
CA GLN A 367 -1.10 -7.72 6.57
C GLN A 367 -1.30 -7.07 5.18
N ASP A 368 -0.69 -7.64 4.13
CA ASP A 368 -0.88 -7.20 2.74
C ASP A 368 -2.34 -7.32 2.29
N LEU A 369 -3.00 -8.42 2.66
CA LEU A 369 -4.39 -8.68 2.30
C LEU A 369 -5.36 -7.72 3.00
N LEU A 370 -5.09 -7.36 4.27
CA LEU A 370 -5.82 -6.34 5.00
C LEU A 370 -5.60 -4.95 4.41
N LEU A 371 -4.36 -4.62 3.99
CA LEU A 371 -4.05 -3.35 3.34
C LEU A 371 -4.80 -3.18 2.02
N LYS A 372 -4.98 -4.25 1.25
CA LYS A 372 -5.86 -4.29 0.07
C LYS A 372 -7.32 -3.94 0.41
N LEU A 373 -7.80 -4.35 1.60
CA LEU A 373 -9.11 -3.95 2.12
C LEU A 373 -9.10 -2.55 2.75
N GLY A 374 -7.97 -1.84 2.76
CA GLY A 374 -7.80 -0.53 3.39
C GLY A 374 -7.83 -0.58 4.93
N ILE A 375 -7.47 -1.74 5.50
CA ILE A 375 -7.35 -1.97 6.94
C ILE A 375 -5.86 -2.14 7.25
N ARG A 376 -5.31 -1.30 8.12
CA ARG A 376 -3.92 -1.46 8.55
C ARG A 376 -3.84 -2.37 9.76
N ALA A 377 -2.80 -3.19 9.78
CA ALA A 377 -2.45 -4.03 10.91
C ALA A 377 -0.96 -3.87 11.23
N ILE A 378 -0.63 -4.01 12.51
CA ILE A 378 0.76 -4.00 12.99
C ILE A 378 1.16 -5.44 13.31
N ILE A 379 2.40 -5.81 12.98
CA ILE A 379 2.97 -7.10 13.37
C ILE A 379 3.97 -6.90 14.51
N GLU A 380 3.69 -7.54 15.65
CA GLU A 380 4.58 -7.57 16.81
C GLU A 380 5.23 -8.95 16.91
N LYS A 381 6.54 -8.99 17.18
CA LYS A 381 7.27 -10.25 17.42
C LYS A 381 6.87 -10.77 18.81
N LYS A 382 6.46 -12.04 18.90
CA LYS A 382 6.16 -12.70 20.18
C LYS A 382 6.49 -14.19 20.09
N TYR A 383 7.28 -14.70 21.05
CA TYR A 383 7.76 -16.08 21.09
C TYR A 383 8.42 -16.51 19.76
N ALA A 384 8.20 -17.75 19.30
CA ALA A 384 8.68 -18.27 18.02
C ALA A 384 7.93 -17.70 16.79
N GLY A 385 6.86 -16.92 16.99
CA GLY A 385 5.97 -16.42 15.94
C GLY A 385 5.78 -14.90 16.00
N GLY A 386 4.53 -14.46 15.86
CA GLY A 386 4.14 -13.07 16.04
C GLY A 386 2.64 -12.87 16.19
N ILE A 387 2.26 -11.64 16.52
CA ILE A 387 0.89 -11.19 16.62
C ILE A 387 0.63 -10.16 15.52
N LEU A 388 -0.41 -10.36 14.73
CA LEU A 388 -0.98 -9.33 13.87
C LEU A 388 -2.11 -8.65 14.63
N ARG A 389 -2.03 -7.33 14.77
CA ARG A 389 -2.94 -6.51 15.58
C ARG A 389 -3.64 -5.45 14.72
N ILE A 390 -4.96 -5.40 14.78
CA ILE A 390 -5.81 -4.37 14.19
C ILE A 390 -6.46 -3.59 15.33
N SER A 391 -6.08 -2.33 15.53
CA SER A 391 -6.51 -1.52 16.69
C SER A 391 -7.34 -0.31 16.30
N ASN A 392 -8.15 0.18 17.25
CA ASN A 392 -8.79 1.51 17.20
C ASN A 392 -9.63 1.75 15.93
N SER A 393 -9.30 2.79 15.14
CA SER A 393 -10.00 3.17 13.91
C SER A 393 -9.96 2.06 12.86
N GLU A 394 -8.86 1.29 12.80
CA GLU A 394 -8.72 0.15 11.89
C GLU A 394 -9.61 -1.01 12.32
N ALA A 395 -9.83 -1.21 13.63
CA ALA A 395 -10.77 -2.22 14.14
C ALA A 395 -12.22 -1.89 13.78
N LEU A 396 -12.57 -0.59 13.73
CA LEU A 396 -13.88 -0.15 13.22
C LEU A 396 -14.02 -0.46 11.72
N LYS A 397 -12.99 -0.21 10.91
CA LYS A 397 -12.98 -0.59 9.48
C LYS A 397 -13.12 -2.11 9.31
N TYR A 398 -12.40 -2.88 10.14
CA TYR A 398 -12.51 -4.34 10.19
C TYR A 398 -13.95 -4.79 10.50
N SER A 399 -14.60 -4.21 11.51
CA SER A 399 -16.00 -4.54 11.85
C SER A 399 -16.97 -4.25 10.71
N LYS A 400 -16.75 -3.17 9.94
CA LYS A 400 -17.64 -2.78 8.83
C LYS A 400 -17.44 -3.62 7.58
N LYS A 401 -16.19 -4.01 7.28
CA LYS A 401 -15.83 -4.70 6.02
C LYS A 401 -15.72 -6.22 6.13
N ILE A 402 -15.44 -6.73 7.33
CA ILE A 402 -15.12 -8.14 7.57
C ILE A 402 -15.97 -8.68 8.71
N GLY A 403 -15.78 -8.19 9.94
CA GLY A 403 -16.49 -8.70 11.13
C GLY A 403 -16.16 -10.15 11.49
N PHE A 404 -17.02 -10.79 12.28
CA PHE A 404 -16.96 -12.22 12.60
C PHE A 404 -18.30 -12.87 12.26
N SER A 405 -18.30 -14.11 11.76
CA SER A 405 -19.56 -14.86 11.59
C SER A 405 -20.05 -15.43 12.93
N LEU A 406 -19.13 -15.66 13.88
CA LEU A 406 -19.49 -16.13 15.21
C LEU A 406 -20.08 -15.01 16.08
N LYS A 407 -21.36 -15.15 16.43
CA LYS A 407 -22.12 -14.19 17.26
C LYS A 407 -21.33 -13.74 18.50
N LYS A 408 -20.81 -14.67 19.30
CA LYS A 408 -20.01 -14.35 20.50
C LYS A 408 -18.79 -13.46 20.21
N LYS A 409 -18.04 -13.73 19.13
CA LYS A 409 -16.88 -12.90 18.75
C LYS A 409 -17.32 -11.54 18.25
N ASN A 410 -18.42 -11.49 17.48
CA ASN A 410 -18.97 -10.24 16.96
C ASN A 410 -19.53 -9.36 18.09
N ASP A 411 -20.22 -9.94 19.07
CA ASP A 411 -20.72 -9.22 20.26
C ASP A 411 -19.55 -8.62 21.06
N ASN A 412 -18.47 -9.38 21.25
CA ASN A 412 -17.26 -8.88 21.90
C ASN A 412 -16.61 -7.74 21.09
N LEU A 413 -16.59 -7.84 19.76
CA LEU A 413 -16.10 -6.78 18.88
C LEU A 413 -16.93 -5.49 19.05
N GLN A 414 -18.26 -5.59 19.06
CA GLN A 414 -19.13 -4.41 19.26
C GLN A 414 -18.95 -3.82 20.67
N LYS A 415 -18.92 -4.65 21.71
CA LYS A 415 -18.64 -4.22 23.09
C LYS A 415 -17.30 -3.48 23.19
N MET A 416 -16.26 -4.00 22.55
CA MET A 416 -14.96 -3.35 22.49
C MET A 416 -15.04 -1.99 21.79
N LEU A 417 -15.72 -1.87 20.65
CA LEU A 417 -15.83 -0.63 19.89
C LEU A 417 -16.57 0.47 20.66
N ASN A 418 -17.56 0.12 21.49
CA ASN A 418 -18.36 1.07 22.26
C ASN A 418 -17.65 1.69 23.48
N LYS A 419 -16.53 1.12 23.95
CA LYS A 419 -15.76 1.71 25.07
C LYS A 419 -15.16 3.08 24.66
N LYS A 420 -14.90 3.99 25.61
CA LYS A 420 -14.18 5.26 25.33
C LYS A 420 -12.73 4.98 24.88
N VAL A 421 -12.23 5.76 23.91
CA VAL A 421 -10.85 5.64 23.39
C VAL A 421 -9.92 6.47 24.27
N TYR A 422 -9.09 5.82 25.08
CA TYR A 422 -8.15 6.51 25.98
C TYR A 422 -6.74 6.68 25.40
N SER A 423 -6.35 5.93 24.35
CA SER A 423 -5.02 6.05 23.73
C SER A 423 -5.05 5.91 22.21
N VAL A 424 -4.52 6.93 21.53
CA VAL A 424 -4.22 6.88 20.10
C VAL A 424 -2.84 6.23 19.95
N LYS A 425 -2.79 4.92 19.66
CA LYS A 425 -1.53 4.25 19.30
C LYS A 425 -1.06 4.70 17.92
N LEU A 426 0.28 4.69 17.73
CA LEU A 426 1.19 4.95 16.59
C LEU A 426 0.67 5.07 15.13
N LEU A 427 -0.52 4.58 14.80
CA LEU A 427 -1.10 4.66 13.47
C LEU A 427 -1.77 6.03 13.31
N ASP A 428 -1.51 6.71 12.19
CA ASP A 428 -2.01 8.06 11.83
C ASP A 428 -1.27 9.26 12.40
N ILE A 429 -0.05 9.07 12.91
CA ILE A 429 0.82 10.20 13.27
C ILE A 429 1.29 10.91 11.99
N ILE A 430 1.21 12.23 12.01
CA ILE A 430 1.82 13.12 11.04
C ILE A 430 3.05 13.74 11.72
N PRO A 431 4.26 13.61 11.15
CA PRO A 431 5.49 14.12 11.75
C PRO A 431 5.65 15.64 11.54
N LEU A 432 4.61 16.40 11.88
CA LEU A 432 4.64 17.85 11.90
C LEU A 432 5.09 18.35 13.28
N SER A 433 6.08 19.23 13.30
CA SER A 433 6.54 19.86 14.54
C SER A 433 5.53 20.90 15.03
N SER A 434 5.50 21.08 16.35
CA SER A 434 4.71 22.12 17.01
C SER A 434 5.11 23.53 16.54
N SER A 435 6.39 23.75 16.26
CA SER A 435 6.94 24.99 15.71
C SER A 435 6.38 25.35 14.34
N ILE A 436 6.19 24.37 13.44
CA ILE A 436 5.58 24.63 12.12
C ILE A 436 4.13 25.08 12.30
N LEU A 437 3.37 24.34 13.12
CA LEU A 437 1.97 24.72 13.40
C LEU A 437 1.88 26.10 14.09
N LYS A 438 2.89 26.48 14.89
CA LYS A 438 3.09 27.83 15.46
C LYS A 438 3.28 28.87 14.39
N ALA A 439 4.25 28.66 13.50
CA ALA A 439 4.54 29.57 12.42
C ALA A 439 3.30 29.83 11.55
N ILE A 440 2.60 28.77 11.13
CA ILE A 440 1.38 28.90 10.30
C ILE A 440 0.28 29.68 11.04
N ARG A 441 0.01 29.36 12.31
CA ARG A 441 -1.03 30.06 13.09
C ARG A 441 -0.69 31.54 13.27
N LEU A 442 0.55 31.85 13.60
CA LEU A 442 1.00 33.23 13.79
C LEU A 442 0.99 34.01 12.48
N ALA A 443 1.31 33.38 11.34
CA ALA A 443 1.19 34.00 10.02
C ALA A 443 -0.27 34.39 9.69
N ILE A 444 -1.25 33.57 10.09
CA ILE A 444 -2.70 33.88 9.99
C ILE A 444 -3.08 35.03 10.94
N GLY A 445 -2.46 35.10 12.12
CA GLY A 445 -2.74 36.14 13.11
C GLY A 445 -3.89 35.80 14.06
N ILE A 446 -4.00 34.54 14.49
CA ILE A 446 -4.99 34.10 15.48
C ILE A 446 -4.36 33.55 16.76
N SER A 447 -5.05 33.71 17.88
CA SER A 447 -4.63 33.16 19.17
C SER A 447 -4.82 31.65 19.27
N LYS A 448 -4.13 31.03 20.24
CA LYS A 448 -4.29 29.59 20.53
C LYS A 448 -5.73 29.22 20.90
N SER A 449 -6.45 30.11 21.60
CA SER A 449 -7.83 29.87 22.07
C SER A 449 -8.85 29.79 20.94
N LYS A 450 -8.54 30.36 19.77
CA LYS A 450 -9.41 30.33 18.59
C LYS A 450 -9.26 29.06 17.73
N VAL A 451 -8.36 28.15 18.07
CA VAL A 451 -8.18 26.88 17.35
C VAL A 451 -8.85 25.73 18.11
N SER A 452 -9.83 25.08 17.48
CA SER A 452 -10.74 24.12 18.11
C SER A 452 -10.24 22.66 18.09
N VAL A 453 -9.19 22.34 18.87
CA VAL A 453 -8.76 20.94 19.19
C VAL A 453 -7.88 20.91 20.46
N PRO A 454 -7.30 19.78 20.97
CA PRO A 454 -6.30 19.81 22.06
C PRO A 454 -4.97 20.36 21.53
N TYR A 455 -5.04 21.59 21.03
CA TYR A 455 -3.98 22.38 20.42
C TYR A 455 -2.85 22.65 21.43
N ASN A 456 -3.20 22.71 22.72
CA ASN A 456 -2.28 22.88 23.83
C ASN A 456 -1.30 21.70 24.00
N GLY A 457 -1.76 20.45 23.91
CA GLY A 457 -0.88 19.27 24.08
C GLY A 457 0.10 19.11 22.91
N VAL A 458 -0.32 19.47 21.70
CA VAL A 458 0.56 19.45 20.52
C VAL A 458 1.65 20.50 20.62
N TYR A 459 1.33 21.72 21.04
CA TYR A 459 2.31 22.80 21.17
C TYR A 459 3.28 22.64 22.32
N LYS A 460 2.85 22.00 23.42
CA LYS A 460 3.71 21.68 24.56
C LYS A 460 4.58 20.43 24.32
N ASN A 461 4.57 19.86 23.10
CA ASN A 461 5.19 18.58 22.76
C ASN A 461 4.69 17.38 23.60
N GLU A 462 3.56 17.51 24.28
CA GLU A 462 2.94 16.48 25.10
C GLU A 462 2.18 15.45 24.23
N GLN A 463 1.74 15.85 23.02
CA GLN A 463 0.98 15.01 22.09
C GLN A 463 1.46 15.16 20.64
N ARG A 464 1.55 14.03 19.91
CA ARG A 464 1.89 14.01 18.47
C ARG A 464 0.68 14.38 17.61
N VAL A 465 0.91 15.03 16.47
CA VAL A 465 -0.16 15.37 15.50
C VAL A 465 -0.69 14.09 14.86
N THR A 466 -2.01 13.92 14.87
CA THR A 466 -2.69 12.80 14.17
C THR A 466 -3.40 13.31 12.93
N LYS A 467 -3.76 12.45 11.97
CA LYS A 467 -4.61 12.82 10.82
C LYS A 467 -5.91 13.52 11.26
N THR A 468 -6.56 13.00 12.31
CA THR A 468 -7.81 13.59 12.85
C THR A 468 -7.56 14.96 13.46
N SER A 469 -6.49 15.10 14.26
CA SER A 469 -6.13 16.39 14.85
C SER A 469 -5.76 17.40 13.78
N LEU A 470 -4.95 17.02 12.78
CA LEU A 470 -4.56 17.87 11.66
C LEU A 470 -5.79 18.32 10.87
N LYS A 471 -6.73 17.42 10.56
CA LYS A 471 -7.97 17.79 9.86
C LYS A 471 -8.74 18.89 10.59
N ARG A 472 -8.84 18.81 11.91
CA ARG A 472 -9.51 19.84 12.72
C ARG A 472 -8.72 21.15 12.75
N ILE A 473 -7.39 21.09 12.85
CA ILE A 473 -6.51 22.28 12.76
C ILE A 473 -6.69 22.99 11.41
N LEU A 474 -6.69 22.25 10.30
CA LEU A 474 -6.87 22.81 8.97
C LEU A 474 -8.23 23.50 8.80
N ILE A 475 -9.31 22.91 9.33
CA ILE A 475 -10.63 23.55 9.34
C ILE A 475 -10.57 24.89 10.07
N SER A 476 -10.02 24.93 11.29
CA SER A 476 -9.89 26.20 12.04
C SER A 476 -9.03 27.22 11.31
N PHE A 477 -7.92 26.81 10.69
CA PHE A 477 -7.05 27.71 9.94
C PHE A 477 -7.75 28.28 8.70
N LYS A 478 -8.55 27.47 8.00
CA LYS A 478 -9.33 27.89 6.83
C LYS A 478 -10.46 28.85 7.20
N GLU A 479 -11.17 28.56 8.29
CA GLU A 479 -12.18 29.47 8.86
C GLU A 479 -11.55 30.82 9.24
N ALA A 480 -10.38 30.80 9.90
CA ALA A 480 -9.65 31.99 10.27
C ALA A 480 -9.16 32.80 9.05
N LEU A 481 -8.68 32.14 8.00
CA LEU A 481 -8.31 32.81 6.74
C LEU A 481 -9.49 33.54 6.09
N ASN A 482 -10.70 32.98 6.19
CA ASN A 482 -11.90 33.62 5.64
C ASN A 482 -12.39 34.80 6.49
N GLN A 483 -12.10 34.80 7.79
CA GLN A 483 -12.50 35.85 8.75
C GLN A 483 -11.40 36.89 9.01
N ILE A 484 -10.26 36.76 8.32
CA ILE A 484 -8.99 37.41 8.67
C ILE A 484 -9.01 38.93 8.66
N GLN A 485 -9.97 39.54 7.94
CA GLN A 485 -9.91 40.97 7.63
C GLN A 485 -10.00 41.84 8.90
N ARG A 486 -10.92 41.53 9.82
CA ARG A 486 -11.19 42.40 10.98
C ARG A 486 -10.24 42.18 12.17
N GLU A 487 -9.84 40.94 12.45
CA GLU A 487 -9.02 40.62 13.62
C GLU A 487 -7.53 40.92 13.40
N ARG A 488 -7.06 40.74 12.15
CA ARG A 488 -5.68 41.03 11.78
C ARG A 488 -5.43 42.53 11.70
N GLU A 489 -6.41 43.32 11.29
CA GLU A 489 -6.31 44.79 11.32
C GLU A 489 -6.08 45.29 12.76
N THR A 490 -6.86 44.82 13.73
CA THR A 490 -6.64 45.14 15.15
C THR A 490 -5.27 44.67 15.64
N SER A 491 -4.84 43.47 15.24
CA SER A 491 -3.52 42.94 15.62
C SER A 491 -2.37 43.77 15.05
N ILE A 492 -2.47 44.21 13.78
CA ILE A 492 -1.51 45.09 13.13
C ILE A 492 -1.46 46.45 13.82
N LEU A 493 -2.63 47.05 14.10
CA LEU A 493 -2.70 48.35 14.78
C LEU A 493 -2.06 48.29 16.17
N MET A 494 -2.36 47.24 16.94
CA MET A 494 -1.76 46.99 18.26
C MET A 494 -0.24 46.88 18.16
N LEU A 495 0.30 46.05 17.24
CA LEU A 495 1.75 45.88 17.13
C LEU A 495 2.46 47.11 16.58
N LYS A 496 1.85 47.87 15.65
CA LYS A 496 2.41 49.15 15.19
C LYS A 496 2.57 50.15 16.32
N GLU A 497 1.56 50.25 17.19
CA GLU A 497 1.57 51.18 18.31
C GLU A 497 2.57 50.78 19.40
N ILE A 498 2.81 49.48 19.58
CA ILE A 498 3.83 48.95 20.51
C ILE A 498 5.24 49.08 19.91
N ALA A 499 5.39 48.93 18.59
CA ALA A 499 6.67 49.05 17.90
C ALA A 499 7.19 50.50 17.84
N SER A 500 6.31 51.50 17.89
CA SER A 500 6.72 52.90 17.84
C SER A 500 7.42 53.37 19.12
N GLN A 501 6.99 52.88 20.28
CA GLN A 501 7.59 53.17 21.60
C GLN A 501 7.01 52.22 22.66
N PRO A 502 7.64 52.03 23.83
CA PRO A 502 7.06 51.27 24.94
C PRO A 502 5.71 51.86 25.39
N GLN A 503 4.65 51.05 25.39
CA GLN A 503 3.27 51.48 25.70
C GLN A 503 2.76 50.88 27.00
N THR A 504 1.73 51.48 27.60
CA THR A 504 0.92 50.83 28.66
C THR A 504 -0.42 50.36 28.10
N ALA A 505 -1.08 49.40 28.75
CA ALA A 505 -2.40 48.93 28.34
C ALA A 505 -3.44 50.07 28.28
N ALA A 506 -3.38 51.02 29.22
CA ALA A 506 -4.26 52.20 29.24
C ALA A 506 -3.98 53.15 28.06
N THR A 507 -2.70 53.32 27.70
CA THR A 507 -2.31 54.13 26.54
C THR A 507 -2.78 53.49 25.23
N LEU A 508 -2.62 52.17 25.08
CA LEU A 508 -3.10 51.42 23.90
C LEU A 508 -4.62 51.51 23.76
N SER A 509 -5.36 51.35 24.86
CA SER A 509 -6.82 51.48 24.86
C SER A 509 -7.27 52.87 24.39
N ARG A 510 -6.60 53.93 24.85
CA ARG A 510 -6.89 55.31 24.43
C ARG A 510 -6.54 55.56 22.97
N ASN A 511 -5.33 55.20 22.54
CA ASN A 511 -4.83 55.50 21.19
C ASN A 511 -5.56 54.73 20.10
N LEU A 512 -5.97 53.49 20.38
CA LEU A 512 -6.65 52.63 19.42
C LEU A 512 -8.18 52.68 19.53
N ASN A 513 -8.72 53.43 20.49
CA ASN A 513 -10.15 53.49 20.79
C ASN A 513 -10.78 52.10 21.01
N LEU A 514 -10.08 51.25 21.78
CA LEU A 514 -10.50 49.88 22.09
C LEU A 514 -10.79 49.73 23.59
N PRO A 515 -11.82 48.97 23.99
CA PRO A 515 -12.05 48.64 25.40
C PRO A 515 -10.82 47.99 26.04
N ASN A 516 -10.51 48.38 27.28
CA ASN A 516 -9.39 47.81 28.06
C ASN A 516 -9.41 46.28 28.13
N GLN A 517 -10.61 45.67 28.17
CA GLN A 517 -10.75 44.22 28.14
C GLN A 517 -10.16 43.62 26.86
N ILE A 518 -10.49 44.18 25.70
CA ILE A 518 -9.99 43.70 24.40
C ILE A 518 -8.47 43.87 24.33
N VAL A 519 -7.96 45.04 24.72
CA VAL A 519 -6.51 45.31 24.75
C VAL A 519 -5.78 44.28 25.63
N ASN A 520 -6.29 44.01 26.83
CA ASN A 520 -5.70 43.02 27.74
C ASN A 520 -5.77 41.59 27.18
N GLU A 521 -6.84 41.22 26.46
CA GLU A 521 -6.94 39.92 25.78
C GLU A 521 -5.85 39.76 24.70
N TYR A 522 -5.63 40.78 23.87
CA TYR A 522 -4.55 40.77 22.87
C TYR A 522 -3.16 40.77 23.50
N LEU A 523 -2.92 41.58 24.53
CA LEU A 523 -1.63 41.62 25.23
C LEU A 523 -1.30 40.30 25.92
N SER A 524 -2.30 39.69 26.57
CA SER A 524 -2.17 38.35 27.17
C SER A 524 -1.80 37.31 26.11
N TRP A 525 -2.50 37.33 24.98
CA TRP A 525 -2.19 36.46 23.86
C TRP A 525 -0.77 36.71 23.32
N PHE A 526 -0.42 37.94 22.95
CA PHE A 526 0.87 38.29 22.38
C PHE A 526 2.03 37.91 23.30
N ASN A 527 1.91 38.17 24.60
CA ASN A 527 2.90 37.78 25.59
C ASN A 527 3.03 36.24 25.67
N SER A 528 1.91 35.50 25.65
CA SER A 528 1.92 34.03 25.69
C SER A 528 2.58 33.36 24.48
N ASP A 529 2.68 34.06 23.35
CA ASP A 529 3.32 33.58 22.12
C ASP A 529 4.73 34.13 21.92
N GLY A 530 5.16 35.07 22.78
CA GLY A 530 6.46 35.73 22.71
C GLY A 530 6.54 36.85 21.66
N ILE A 531 5.39 37.38 21.22
CA ILE A 531 5.28 38.48 20.24
C ILE A 531 5.64 39.82 20.91
N VAL A 532 5.29 39.96 22.19
CA VAL A 532 5.62 41.11 23.02
C VAL A 532 6.15 40.62 24.37
N LYS A 533 6.84 41.49 25.10
CA LYS A 533 7.31 41.26 26.46
C LYS A 533 6.68 42.27 27.41
N LEU A 534 6.19 41.78 28.55
CA LEU A 534 5.65 42.62 29.61
C LEU A 534 6.76 42.96 30.63
N ASN A 535 7.14 44.23 30.70
CA ASN A 535 8.12 44.76 31.66
C ASN A 535 7.42 45.73 32.62
N ARG A 536 7.17 45.30 33.87
CA ARG A 536 6.41 46.06 34.89
C ARG A 536 5.01 46.48 34.38
N SER A 537 4.88 47.72 33.92
CA SER A 537 3.64 48.33 33.41
C SER A 537 3.70 48.65 31.90
N GLN A 538 4.86 48.40 31.27
CA GLN A 538 5.11 48.68 29.87
C GLN A 538 5.15 47.39 29.05
N VAL A 539 4.76 47.51 27.78
CA VAL A 539 4.77 46.46 26.78
C VAL A 539 5.77 46.85 25.70
N GLU A 540 6.67 45.93 25.38
CA GLU A 540 7.67 46.08 24.32
C GLU A 540 7.49 44.99 23.26
N ILE A 541 7.72 45.32 21.99
CA ILE A 541 7.72 44.34 20.91
C ILE A 541 9.01 43.51 20.95
N THR A 542 8.93 42.24 20.55
CA THR A 542 10.12 41.37 20.39
C THR A 542 10.52 41.28 18.93
N ASP A 543 11.72 40.75 18.62
CA ASP A 543 12.14 40.45 17.24
C ASP A 543 11.13 39.58 16.47
N LEU A 544 10.46 38.65 17.18
CA LEU A 544 9.37 37.85 16.62
C LEU A 544 8.16 38.72 16.28
N GLY A 545 7.80 39.66 17.16
CA GLY A 545 6.72 40.60 16.93
C GLY A 545 6.98 41.53 15.75
N GLU A 546 8.20 42.05 15.61
CA GLU A 546 8.60 42.88 14.47
C GLU A 546 8.52 42.10 13.16
N SER A 547 9.09 40.89 13.12
CA SER A 547 9.02 40.03 11.94
C SER A 547 7.58 39.65 11.56
N LEU A 548 6.70 39.41 12.55
CA LEU A 548 5.29 39.15 12.30
C LEU A 548 4.55 40.40 11.80
N LEU A 549 4.88 41.58 12.34
CA LEU A 549 4.30 42.85 11.88
C LEU A 549 4.65 43.10 10.42
N GLU A 550 5.92 42.93 10.02
CA GLU A 550 6.33 42.99 8.61
C GLU A 550 5.57 41.98 7.74
N THR A 551 5.47 40.73 8.21
CA THR A 551 4.75 39.65 7.53
C THR A 551 3.26 39.97 7.36
N TRP A 552 2.65 40.62 8.36
CA TRP A 552 1.24 41.00 8.33
C TRP A 552 0.95 42.21 7.46
N LEU A 553 1.93 43.11 7.34
CA LEU A 553 1.88 44.26 6.42
C LEU A 553 2.06 43.83 4.97
N ASN A 554 2.93 42.86 4.70
CA ASN A 554 3.19 42.34 3.35
C ASN A 554 2.16 41.26 2.95
N LYS A 555 0.90 41.69 2.77
CA LYS A 555 -0.33 40.86 2.75
C LYS A 555 -0.33 39.62 1.85
N SER A 556 0.38 39.60 0.72
CA SER A 556 0.19 38.59 -0.34
C SER A 556 0.94 37.29 -0.08
N ALA A 557 2.27 37.36 0.08
CA ALA A 557 3.12 36.17 0.05
C ALA A 557 2.90 35.21 1.23
N ALA A 558 2.74 35.75 2.45
CA ALA A 558 2.57 34.91 3.64
C ALA A 558 1.21 34.20 3.67
N LEU A 559 0.14 34.88 3.25
CA LEU A 559 -1.19 34.26 3.17
C LEU A 559 -1.27 33.24 2.05
N GLU A 560 -0.62 33.49 0.91
CA GLU A 560 -0.52 32.53 -0.17
C GLU A 560 0.25 31.27 0.26
N TYR A 561 1.36 31.43 0.99
CA TYR A 561 2.08 30.31 1.58
C TYR A 561 1.19 29.48 2.52
N VAL A 562 0.44 30.14 3.41
CA VAL A 562 -0.49 29.44 4.32
C VAL A 562 -1.59 28.71 3.54
N ARG A 563 -2.17 29.33 2.51
CA ARG A 563 -3.17 28.69 1.65
C ARG A 563 -2.60 27.44 0.98
N ARG A 564 -1.42 27.55 0.37
CA ARG A 564 -0.71 26.42 -0.25
C ARG A 564 -0.42 25.31 0.76
N TRP A 565 -0.02 25.67 1.98
CA TRP A 565 0.25 24.71 3.05
C TRP A 565 -1.04 23.98 3.48
N ILE A 566 -2.16 24.70 3.63
CA ILE A 566 -3.46 24.11 3.95
C ILE A 566 -3.92 23.18 2.83
N GLU A 567 -3.90 23.64 1.58
CA GLU A 567 -4.30 22.85 0.41
C GLU A 567 -3.45 21.58 0.25
N PHE A 568 -2.15 21.68 0.48
CA PHE A 568 -1.23 20.55 0.46
C PHE A 568 -1.63 19.49 1.49
N TRP A 569 -1.85 19.88 2.75
CA TRP A 569 -2.22 18.94 3.80
C TRP A 569 -3.68 18.45 3.69
N GLU A 570 -4.60 19.25 3.16
CA GLU A 570 -5.96 18.80 2.79
C GLU A 570 -5.88 17.69 1.74
N THR A 571 -5.07 17.89 0.69
CA THR A 571 -4.83 16.90 -0.37
C THR A 571 -4.18 15.64 0.19
N PHE A 572 -3.18 15.78 1.06
CA PHE A 572 -2.54 14.65 1.75
C PHE A 572 -3.53 13.84 2.60
N LEU A 573 -4.44 14.50 3.31
CA LEU A 573 -5.43 13.85 4.16
C LEU A 573 -6.49 13.07 3.35
N ASP A 574 -6.79 13.48 2.11
CA ASP A 574 -7.61 12.71 1.15
C ASP A 574 -6.81 11.59 0.42
N GLY A 575 -5.48 11.66 0.50
CA GLY A 575 -4.56 10.72 -0.11
C GLY A 575 -4.59 9.30 0.47
N ASP A 576 -3.94 8.39 -0.25
CA ASP A 576 -3.79 6.97 0.09
C ASP A 576 -2.48 6.66 0.82
N VAL A 577 -1.87 7.66 1.47
CA VAL A 577 -0.57 7.54 2.18
C VAL A 577 -0.63 8.01 3.63
N SER A 578 0.37 7.63 4.42
CA SER A 578 0.59 8.05 5.81
C SER A 578 2.08 7.92 6.12
N PHE A 579 2.51 8.23 7.34
CA PHE A 579 3.89 8.02 7.77
C PHE A 579 4.03 6.83 8.71
N THR A 580 5.22 6.24 8.73
CA THR A 580 5.68 5.30 9.73
C THR A 580 7.10 5.64 10.16
N GLU A 581 7.42 5.33 11.41
CA GLU A 581 8.74 5.58 11.98
C GLU A 581 9.72 4.47 11.57
N VAL A 582 10.93 4.87 11.20
CA VAL A 582 12.06 3.97 10.96
C VAL A 582 12.51 3.39 12.30
N LYS A 583 12.53 2.07 12.38
CA LYS A 583 12.91 1.33 13.58
C LYS A 583 14.39 0.96 13.59
N GLU A 584 14.91 0.56 12.44
CA GLU A 584 16.27 0.02 12.31
C GLU A 584 16.78 0.35 10.92
N LYS A 585 18.06 0.77 10.86
CA LYS A 585 18.84 0.92 9.63
C LYS A 585 20.06 0.02 9.74
N LYS A 586 20.35 -0.73 8.69
CA LYS A 586 21.53 -1.61 8.61
C LYS A 586 22.23 -1.44 7.28
N GLU A 587 23.53 -1.16 7.33
CA GLU A 587 24.36 -1.16 6.12
C GLU A 587 24.89 -2.56 5.83
N LEU A 588 24.92 -2.91 4.55
CA LEU A 588 25.37 -4.19 4.06
C LEU A 588 26.35 -3.97 2.91
N MET A 589 27.58 -4.43 3.11
CA MET A 589 28.63 -4.40 2.10
C MET A 589 28.66 -5.71 1.30
N GLY A 590 29.23 -5.63 0.10
CA GLY A 590 29.45 -6.76 -0.81
C GLY A 590 28.67 -6.62 -2.11
N GLU A 591 29.17 -7.25 -3.17
CA GLU A 591 28.55 -7.23 -4.49
C GLU A 591 27.16 -7.85 -4.48
N ARG A 592 26.17 -7.09 -4.95
CA ARG A 592 24.76 -7.48 -4.99
C ARG A 592 24.09 -6.95 -6.24
N TRP A 593 23.01 -7.63 -6.63
CA TRP A 593 22.08 -7.16 -7.64
C TRP A 593 20.92 -6.42 -6.99
N VAL A 594 20.70 -5.18 -7.41
CA VAL A 594 19.51 -4.38 -7.10
C VAL A 594 18.65 -4.27 -8.35
N TYR A 595 17.35 -4.08 -8.14
CA TYR A 595 16.37 -4.02 -9.22
C TYR A 595 15.50 -2.80 -9.05
N ASP A 596 15.17 -2.14 -10.15
CA ASP A 596 14.42 -0.89 -10.15
C ASP A 596 13.42 -0.80 -11.34
N LEU A 597 12.49 0.14 -11.28
CA LEU A 597 11.44 0.33 -12.29
C LEU A 597 11.31 1.79 -12.70
N THR A 598 11.38 2.10 -13.99
CA THR A 598 11.07 3.45 -14.50
C THR A 598 9.56 3.60 -14.72
N THR A 599 8.90 4.52 -14.01
CA THR A 599 7.47 4.82 -14.16
C THR A 599 7.25 6.29 -14.50
N SER A 600 6.12 6.62 -15.11
CA SER A 600 5.77 8.01 -15.49
C SER A 600 5.57 8.96 -14.32
N THR A 601 5.41 8.44 -13.11
CA THR A 601 5.22 9.19 -11.85
C THR A 601 6.51 9.23 -11.02
N HIS A 602 7.60 8.67 -11.54
CA HIS A 602 8.90 8.54 -10.86
C HIS A 602 8.83 7.85 -9.49
N THR A 603 7.77 7.07 -9.24
CA THR A 603 7.65 6.26 -8.02
C THR A 603 7.03 4.91 -8.33
N PHE A 604 7.19 3.96 -7.43
CA PHE A 604 6.40 2.72 -7.40
C PHE A 604 6.28 2.21 -5.96
N ILE A 605 5.40 1.24 -5.75
CA ILE A 605 5.20 0.62 -4.44
C ILE A 605 5.95 -0.70 -4.39
N ALA A 606 6.91 -0.83 -3.47
CA ALA A 606 7.61 -2.08 -3.18
C ALA A 606 7.63 -2.37 -1.69
N ASN A 607 7.36 -3.62 -1.29
CA ASN A 607 7.25 -4.04 0.12
C ASN A 607 6.35 -3.12 0.97
N ASN A 608 5.28 -2.59 0.37
CA ASN A 608 4.39 -1.57 0.96
C ASN A 608 5.09 -0.28 1.39
N LEU A 609 6.17 0.12 0.71
CA LEU A 609 6.83 1.41 0.84
C LEU A 609 6.76 2.16 -0.49
N VAL A 610 6.75 3.50 -0.41
CA VAL A 610 6.89 4.35 -1.60
C VAL A 610 8.37 4.41 -1.94
N VAL A 611 8.69 3.98 -3.15
CA VAL A 611 10.03 3.90 -3.71
C VAL A 611 10.09 4.92 -4.84
N HIS A 612 11.12 5.76 -4.88
CA HIS A 612 11.24 6.83 -5.89
C HIS A 612 12.40 6.54 -6.84
N ASN A 613 12.18 6.82 -8.11
CA ASN A 613 13.14 6.58 -9.18
C ASN A 613 14.20 7.67 -9.14
N THR A 614 15.47 7.30 -9.09
CA THR A 614 16.55 8.30 -9.04
C THR A 614 16.56 9.16 -10.33
N THR A 615 16.80 10.47 -10.15
CA THR A 615 17.14 11.56 -11.10
C THR A 615 16.06 12.27 -11.95
N MET A 616 15.55 13.40 -11.45
CA MET A 616 14.80 14.40 -12.23
C MET A 616 15.73 15.27 -13.10
N THR A 617 16.86 15.72 -12.56
CA THR A 617 17.84 16.59 -13.26
C THR A 617 18.39 15.93 -14.52
N ASP A 618 18.90 14.71 -14.40
CA ASP A 618 19.42 13.98 -15.56
C ASP A 618 18.31 13.63 -16.57
N SER A 619 17.07 13.46 -16.11
CA SER A 619 15.91 13.25 -17.01
C SER A 619 15.60 14.52 -17.81
N LEU A 620 15.67 15.71 -17.19
CA LEU A 620 15.47 16.99 -17.87
C LEU A 620 16.60 17.29 -18.88
N LEU A 621 17.84 16.96 -18.52
CA LEU A 621 18.99 17.11 -19.41
C LEU A 621 18.93 16.15 -20.60
N ALA A 622 18.43 14.94 -20.38
CA ALA A 622 18.21 13.98 -21.45
C ALA A 622 17.10 14.42 -22.41
N GLU A 623 15.99 14.93 -21.88
CA GLU A 623 14.87 15.43 -22.69
C GLU A 623 15.27 16.68 -23.50
N ALA A 624 16.11 17.55 -22.93
CA ALA A 624 16.67 18.71 -23.63
C ALA A 624 17.76 18.37 -24.66
N GLY A 625 18.09 17.08 -24.84
CA GLY A 625 19.14 16.61 -25.77
C GLY A 625 20.58 16.91 -25.32
N LEU A 626 20.77 17.42 -24.10
CA LEU A 626 22.07 17.78 -23.53
C LEU A 626 22.78 16.59 -22.86
N LEU A 627 22.03 15.53 -22.59
CA LEU A 627 22.55 14.26 -22.10
C LEU A 627 22.00 13.13 -22.94
N SER A 628 22.78 12.08 -23.20
CA SER A 628 22.19 10.90 -23.82
C SER A 628 21.22 10.25 -22.82
N PRO A 629 19.99 9.87 -23.23
CA PRO A 629 19.04 9.16 -22.36
C PRO A 629 19.61 7.85 -21.77
N LYS A 630 20.72 7.34 -22.34
CA LYS A 630 21.44 6.15 -21.88
C LYS A 630 22.30 6.38 -20.63
N ILE A 631 22.66 7.63 -20.32
CA ILE A 631 23.55 8.02 -19.22
C ILE A 631 22.77 8.82 -18.16
N ALA A 632 21.50 9.09 -18.44
CA ALA A 632 20.61 9.81 -17.57
C ALA A 632 20.35 9.01 -16.28
N GLY A 633 20.73 9.59 -15.15
CA GLY A 633 20.61 9.01 -13.83
C GLY A 633 21.89 8.47 -13.23
N GLU A 634 22.91 8.28 -14.07
CA GLU A 634 24.27 7.94 -13.67
C GLU A 634 25.19 9.16 -13.74
N ALA A 635 24.96 10.06 -14.70
CA ALA A 635 25.83 11.19 -14.97
C ALA A 635 25.87 12.20 -13.82
N ARG A 636 24.76 12.40 -13.10
CA ARG A 636 24.57 13.51 -12.14
C ARG A 636 25.18 14.79 -12.69
N ALA A 637 24.75 15.16 -13.89
CA ALA A 637 25.54 16.04 -14.74
C ALA A 637 25.71 17.46 -14.17
N LEU A 638 24.93 17.84 -13.16
CA LEU A 638 25.08 19.09 -12.42
C LEU A 638 25.97 18.99 -11.17
N ASP A 639 26.30 17.78 -10.69
CA ASP A 639 27.33 17.51 -9.68
C ASP A 639 28.71 17.41 -10.38
N TYR A 640 29.24 18.52 -10.88
CA TYR A 640 30.44 18.51 -11.73
C TYR A 640 31.77 18.45 -10.96
N LEU A 641 31.80 18.74 -9.66
CA LEU A 641 33.00 18.61 -8.84
C LEU A 641 33.18 17.17 -8.35
N GLU A 642 34.42 16.67 -8.33
CA GLU A 642 34.72 15.35 -7.77
C GLU A 642 34.25 15.19 -6.32
N GLU A 643 34.31 16.27 -5.52
CA GLU A 643 33.84 16.27 -4.14
C GLU A 643 32.30 16.21 -4.05
N GLU A 644 31.58 16.83 -4.99
CA GLU A 644 30.11 16.76 -5.11
C GLU A 644 29.69 15.35 -5.47
N GLN A 645 30.36 14.73 -6.45
CA GLN A 645 30.10 13.35 -6.87
C GLN A 645 30.39 12.35 -5.73
N LYS A 646 31.48 12.55 -4.98
CA LYS A 646 31.87 11.73 -3.83
C LYS A 646 30.94 11.90 -2.64
N ARG A 647 30.38 13.10 -2.42
CA ARG A 647 29.55 13.42 -1.24
C ARG A 647 28.04 13.38 -1.51
N GLY A 648 27.61 13.36 -2.77
CA GLY A 648 26.20 13.31 -3.16
C GLY A 648 25.42 14.58 -2.79
N ILE A 649 26.10 15.73 -2.72
CA ILE A 649 25.51 17.03 -2.40
C ILE A 649 26.04 18.08 -3.38
N THR A 650 25.18 19.00 -3.82
CA THR A 650 25.56 20.20 -4.58
C THR A 650 26.35 21.14 -3.67
N ILE A 651 27.61 21.44 -3.98
CA ILE A 651 28.53 22.29 -3.19
C ILE A 651 28.65 23.68 -3.84
N LYS A 652 28.61 23.74 -5.16
CA LYS A 652 28.55 24.96 -5.97
C LYS A 652 27.29 24.98 -6.82
N THR A 653 26.73 26.17 -6.97
CA THR A 653 25.59 26.36 -7.86
C THR A 653 25.96 26.00 -9.30
N ALA A 654 25.19 25.10 -9.91
CA ALA A 654 25.28 24.75 -11.32
C ALA A 654 24.05 25.30 -12.05
N ASN A 655 24.27 26.09 -13.09
CA ASN A 655 23.21 26.68 -13.89
C ASN A 655 23.24 26.09 -15.30
N ILE A 656 22.09 25.66 -15.80
CA ILE A 656 21.95 25.17 -17.16
C ILE A 656 20.65 25.67 -17.77
N SER A 657 20.72 26.12 -19.02
CA SER A 657 19.53 26.52 -19.78
C SER A 657 19.12 25.38 -20.70
N LEU A 658 17.87 24.94 -20.58
CA LEU A 658 17.27 23.89 -21.38
C LEU A 658 16.34 24.55 -22.41
N LEU A 659 16.55 24.24 -23.69
CA LEU A 659 15.62 24.64 -24.74
C LEU A 659 14.54 23.56 -24.87
N HIS A 660 13.26 23.95 -24.80
CA HIS A 660 12.14 23.03 -24.92
C HIS A 660 11.06 23.61 -25.84
N GLU A 661 10.55 22.82 -26.78
CA GLU A 661 9.55 23.27 -27.75
C GLU A 661 8.19 22.69 -27.42
N ILE A 662 7.17 23.54 -27.29
CA ILE A 662 5.78 23.14 -27.09
C ILE A 662 4.97 23.71 -28.25
N GLU A 663 4.34 22.82 -29.04
CA GLU A 663 3.44 23.19 -30.14
C GLU A 663 4.07 24.18 -31.15
N GLY A 664 5.35 24.01 -31.48
CA GLY A 664 6.07 24.89 -32.42
C GLY A 664 6.66 26.15 -31.78
N THR A 665 6.43 26.38 -30.48
CA THR A 665 6.93 27.56 -29.75
C THR A 665 8.12 27.17 -28.87
N PRO A 666 9.31 27.78 -29.06
CA PRO A 666 10.48 27.50 -28.23
C PRO A 666 10.39 28.22 -26.88
N TYR A 667 10.64 27.49 -25.81
CA TYR A 667 10.76 27.97 -24.44
C TYR A 667 12.18 27.74 -23.93
N LEU A 668 12.71 28.71 -23.20
CA LEU A 668 13.98 28.59 -22.50
C LEU A 668 13.70 28.38 -21.00
N ILE A 669 14.09 27.22 -20.48
CA ILE A 669 13.94 26.86 -19.08
C ILE A 669 15.31 26.96 -18.43
N ASN A 670 15.48 27.90 -17.49
CA ASN A 670 16.72 27.98 -16.71
C ASN A 670 16.60 27.10 -15.48
N LEU A 671 17.41 26.04 -15.43
CA LEU A 671 17.54 25.15 -14.30
C LEU A 671 18.76 25.58 -13.48
N ILE A 672 18.52 25.94 -12.23
CA ILE A 672 19.53 26.37 -11.27
C ILE A 672 19.55 25.32 -10.16
N ASP A 673 20.65 24.56 -10.08
CA ASP A 673 20.91 23.57 -9.04
C ASP A 673 21.83 24.20 -8.00
N THR A 674 21.28 24.62 -6.86
CA THR A 674 21.99 25.34 -5.82
C THR A 674 22.33 24.43 -4.64
N PRO A 675 23.45 24.69 -3.95
CA PRO A 675 23.70 24.10 -2.64
C PRO A 675 22.61 24.54 -1.66
N GLY A 676 21.99 23.59 -0.94
CA GLY A 676 20.83 23.88 -0.08
C GLY A 676 21.02 24.97 1.00
N HIS A 677 22.27 25.36 1.30
CA HIS A 677 22.61 26.49 2.19
C HIS A 677 22.75 27.87 1.50
N VAL A 678 22.88 27.95 0.17
CA VAL A 678 23.15 29.22 -0.56
C VAL A 678 21.87 30.01 -0.83
N ASP A 679 20.72 29.35 -0.96
CA ASP A 679 19.44 30.05 -1.19
C ASP A 679 18.83 30.73 0.06
N PHE A 680 19.56 30.73 1.20
CA PHE A 680 19.16 31.41 2.43
C PHE A 680 20.16 32.46 2.96
N THR A 681 21.12 32.92 2.15
CA THR A 681 22.02 34.00 2.58
C THR A 681 21.53 35.40 2.19
N GLY A 682 20.27 35.70 2.51
CA GLY A 682 19.83 37.09 2.76
C GLY A 682 20.13 37.56 4.19
N LYS A 683 20.50 36.64 5.10
CA LYS A 683 20.84 36.94 6.51
C LYS A 683 22.13 36.27 6.99
N VAL A 684 23.19 36.34 6.19
CA VAL A 684 24.56 36.22 6.71
C VAL A 684 25.30 37.52 6.37
N LYS A 685 24.99 38.58 7.12
CA LYS A 685 25.92 39.69 7.27
C LYS A 685 27.07 39.17 8.13
N ARG A 686 28.29 39.41 7.64
CA ARG A 686 29.57 39.20 8.33
C ARG A 686 29.48 39.57 9.82
N ALA A 687 29.90 38.65 10.69
CA ALA A 687 30.59 38.90 11.93
C ALA A 687 31.48 37.68 12.21
#